data_AF-A0A015IM12-F1
#
_entry.id   AF-A0A015IM12-F1
#
_cell.length_a   1.000
_cell.length_b   1.000
_cell.length_c   1.000
_cell.angle_alpha   90.00
_cell.angle_beta   90.00
_cell.angle_gamma   90.00
#
_symmetry.space_group_name_H-M   'P 1'
#
loop_
_entity.id
_entity.type
_entity.pdbx_description
1 polymer ?
#
loop_
_entity_poly.entity_id
_entity_poly.type
_entity_poly.pdbx_seq_one_letter_code
_entity_poly.pdbx_strand_id
1 'polypeptide(L)'
;MASTKVITRKSLGRGAFIGSLYNVANDTFCGTTIFKSKYPDDSIRKVDISHTEILYEYENTYKEKFNKLDVEAELKLSVLTGLIPLEGSGKYLNDEKDSLKSVKGTLIYKITSVEENLVIHRDDVKACISTDVFTNNQNATHVVIGIKWGATIMASFECKDTNEENRSHVEGALKCHFEKIKISGGGHVSVEERYSNIISHFSIKLLGDVVPNNKELPQSFDEARKLVAELPLYTKQYNDGKGVPIEYTLYPLSELAKLFIQDVAIDNMITELSEETILRVEQVFDGLSESKQRLNDLYNDAQSTSNFIMDKVFAQISNRVQEVRINEANFRRELAECLVKVRSGKINIIELENKLKKFHKSILSKNSMMEFFRQHRSVSTLAELVPILKTKRVEFLGKNSTIEHILHKYSNSDIFILLDNNEYIIDFNSSSVHTMFRDLYNSDEGSSKFFIANLKICTQIKCSSYPIIRHYINGRLDSDNYYEDNKILFTSNLIKFDPLPSTKPKNNPSEKTKLEIPCPQDCPTIDSNWRCFRCKKHVEYGYNEHLYCECGESNITHSKFKKINILLLGETGVGKSTFINAFANYLKFNTLDNAKSGDIEVLIPPEFTYMDDNYESVTIKLGNYDSNKPLEEGESSTRECESYVFHLPENRLIRLIDTPGIGDTRGSEYDKKNCENILWNTLLPLKKQLEKLKKQTKSDVEIKVHKDIIYCFDNESFEYLTAIKEIKFTQNEEQNLAESWKRSVDESLRLIKYLVKCKPHIVKDTLSLNNFRNTVLLLSRPFAEIERLIQKSIILIKENQEEINNSSKTIEELEGKLYDIMELQISEIKSDQENKRAVIEVHQKRVDQLQKEWEKIKEISLKFTQFSRQNAIAAYNDAYVDYLDLCIKEEKIKRNANSSHYDERILRGLEATRENYLKQVEVIKQEIENNNSSITLKEIAKLEQQLYDLPINGPNLKKLKYEAERSETDVLKYTENHYMPPISNFMSNSFAEIFGKGW
;
A
#
# COMPACT_ATOMS: atom_id res chain seq x y z
N MET A 1 -50.39 0.88 -13.94
CA MET A 1 -51.10 2.15 -14.22
C MET A 1 -50.13 3.03 -14.98
N ALA A 2 -50.52 3.57 -16.13
CA ALA A 2 -49.67 4.50 -16.89
C ALA A 2 -49.22 5.67 -16.00
N SER A 3 -47.98 6.16 -16.15
CA SER A 3 -47.50 7.31 -15.38
C SER A 3 -48.35 8.54 -15.70
N THR A 4 -49.31 8.85 -14.83
CA THR A 4 -50.20 10.03 -14.88
C THR A 4 -49.55 11.24 -14.20
N LYS A 5 -48.23 11.19 -13.97
CA LYS A 5 -47.52 12.13 -13.12
C LYS A 5 -46.76 13.16 -13.97
N VAL A 6 -46.78 14.40 -13.51
CA VAL A 6 -45.84 15.41 -14.00
C VAL A 6 -44.43 14.99 -13.59
N ILE A 7 -43.50 14.96 -14.54
CA ILE A 7 -42.11 14.54 -14.31
C ILE A 7 -41.14 15.66 -14.68
N THR A 8 -39.91 15.55 -14.17
CA THR A 8 -38.79 16.41 -14.59
C THR A 8 -37.76 15.60 -15.38
N ARG A 9 -37.05 16.29 -16.27
CA ARG A 9 -35.88 15.75 -16.97
C ARG A 9 -34.79 16.79 -17.07
N LYS A 10 -33.57 16.45 -16.66
CA LYS A 10 -32.38 17.26 -16.98
C LYS A 10 -32.20 17.39 -18.50
N SER A 11 -31.84 18.60 -18.93
CA SER A 11 -31.57 18.89 -20.34
C SER A 11 -30.36 18.09 -20.83
N LEU A 12 -29.25 18.09 -20.07
CA LEU A 12 -27.98 17.49 -20.46
C LEU A 12 -27.51 17.98 -21.85
N GLY A 13 -27.69 19.28 -22.09
CA GLY A 13 -27.38 19.97 -23.34
C GLY A 13 -28.47 19.89 -24.43
N ARG A 14 -29.53 19.09 -24.23
CA ARG A 14 -30.62 18.95 -25.21
C ARG A 14 -31.58 20.14 -25.15
N GLY A 15 -31.81 20.79 -26.28
CA GLY A 15 -32.70 21.94 -26.42
C GLY A 15 -34.14 21.58 -26.78
N ALA A 16 -35.11 22.24 -26.14
CA ALA A 16 -36.54 22.18 -26.44
C ALA A 16 -37.22 23.47 -25.95
N PHE A 17 -38.46 23.69 -26.38
CA PHE A 17 -39.28 24.86 -26.01
C PHE A 17 -40.62 24.43 -25.41
N ILE A 18 -41.28 25.32 -24.69
CA ILE A 18 -42.62 25.07 -24.11
C ILE A 18 -43.59 24.69 -25.23
N GLY A 19 -44.26 23.56 -25.05
CA GLY A 19 -45.13 22.93 -26.05
C GLY A 19 -44.46 21.85 -26.88
N SER A 20 -43.15 21.64 -26.76
CA SER A 20 -42.45 20.53 -27.42
C SER A 20 -42.96 19.18 -26.91
N LEU A 21 -43.24 18.24 -27.80
CA LEU A 21 -43.66 16.89 -27.45
C LEU A 21 -42.44 16.02 -27.07
N TYR A 22 -42.63 15.12 -26.10
CA TYR A 22 -41.60 14.25 -25.55
C TYR A 22 -42.08 12.80 -25.44
N ASN A 23 -41.17 11.87 -25.66
CA ASN A 23 -41.37 10.44 -25.44
C ASN A 23 -40.49 9.95 -24.30
N VAL A 24 -41.13 9.53 -23.20
CA VAL A 24 -40.45 9.04 -21.99
C VAL A 24 -39.83 7.65 -22.17
N ALA A 25 -40.35 6.81 -23.07
CA ALA A 25 -39.83 5.46 -23.25
C ALA A 25 -38.42 5.47 -23.88
N ASN A 26 -38.18 6.37 -24.84
CA ASN A 26 -36.88 6.54 -25.47
C ASN A 26 -36.11 7.80 -25.01
N ASP A 27 -36.68 8.59 -24.09
CA ASP A 27 -36.15 9.86 -23.62
C ASP A 27 -35.77 10.86 -24.74
N THR A 28 -36.63 11.01 -25.75
CA THR A 28 -36.40 11.93 -26.89
C THR A 28 -37.52 12.96 -27.08
N PHE A 29 -37.13 14.15 -27.56
CA PHE A 29 -38.08 15.13 -28.08
C PHE A 29 -38.57 14.72 -29.47
N CYS A 30 -39.87 14.83 -29.73
CA CYS A 30 -40.48 14.35 -30.97
C CYS A 30 -40.32 15.33 -32.16
N GLY A 31 -39.69 16.50 -31.96
CA GLY A 31 -39.48 17.50 -33.00
C GLY A 31 -40.74 18.25 -33.44
N THR A 32 -41.85 18.10 -32.72
CA THR A 32 -43.15 18.72 -33.01
C THR A 32 -43.70 19.41 -31.76
N THR A 33 -44.71 20.28 -31.96
CA THR A 33 -45.36 21.02 -30.87
C THR A 33 -46.83 20.66 -30.73
N ILE A 34 -47.36 20.82 -29.52
CA ILE A 34 -48.77 20.63 -29.22
C ILE A 34 -49.66 21.79 -29.71
N PHE A 35 -49.08 22.97 -29.93
CA PHE A 35 -49.85 24.18 -30.22
C PHE A 35 -50.10 24.37 -31.72
N LYS A 36 -51.35 24.67 -32.10
CA LYS A 36 -51.73 25.07 -33.46
C LYS A 36 -51.62 26.59 -33.69
N SER A 37 -51.58 27.37 -32.62
CA SER A 37 -51.43 28.82 -32.64
C SER A 37 -50.64 29.30 -31.42
N LYS A 38 -50.13 30.54 -31.46
CA LYS A 38 -49.40 31.12 -30.33
C LYS A 38 -50.35 31.32 -29.12
N TYR A 39 -49.94 30.86 -27.95
CA TYR A 39 -50.63 31.14 -26.69
C TYR A 39 -50.35 32.58 -26.21
N PRO A 40 -51.20 33.17 -25.35
CA PRO A 40 -51.00 34.53 -24.85
C PRO A 40 -49.74 34.65 -23.98
N ASP A 41 -48.99 35.75 -24.09
CA ASP A 41 -47.68 35.90 -23.42
C ASP A 41 -47.79 35.90 -21.88
N ASP A 42 -48.92 36.32 -21.33
CA ASP A 42 -49.21 36.33 -19.88
C ASP A 42 -49.58 34.94 -19.30
N SER A 43 -49.64 33.91 -20.16
CA SER A 43 -49.87 32.52 -19.72
C SER A 43 -48.64 31.82 -19.15
N ILE A 44 -47.45 32.43 -19.31
CA ILE A 44 -46.19 31.96 -18.74
C ILE A 44 -45.97 32.59 -17.37
N ARG A 45 -45.98 31.76 -16.32
CA ARG A 45 -45.51 32.16 -14.99
C ARG A 45 -43.99 32.12 -14.98
N LYS A 46 -43.38 33.29 -14.85
CA LYS A 46 -41.93 33.47 -14.69
C LYS A 46 -41.57 33.64 -13.21
N VAL A 47 -40.55 32.93 -12.75
CA VAL A 47 -39.96 33.04 -11.40
C VAL A 47 -38.46 33.26 -11.55
N ASP A 48 -37.94 34.36 -11.02
CA ASP A 48 -36.50 34.61 -10.97
C ASP A 48 -35.90 33.91 -9.73
N ILE A 49 -34.85 33.11 -9.91
CA ILE A 49 -34.28 32.21 -8.88
C ILE A 49 -32.88 32.66 -8.43
N SER A 50 -32.07 33.24 -9.32
CA SER A 50 -30.72 33.76 -9.04
C SER A 50 -29.90 32.91 -8.03
N HIS A 51 -29.81 31.61 -8.29
CA HIS A 51 -29.08 30.66 -7.44
C HIS A 51 -27.78 30.22 -8.11
N THR A 52 -26.72 30.04 -7.32
CA THR A 52 -25.41 29.59 -7.78
C THR A 52 -24.84 28.59 -6.79
N GLU A 53 -24.30 27.50 -7.31
CA GLU A 53 -23.73 26.40 -6.52
C GLU A 53 -22.35 26.01 -7.06
N ILE A 54 -21.40 25.77 -6.15
CA ILE A 54 -20.06 25.26 -6.47
C ILE A 54 -19.87 23.92 -5.77
N LEU A 55 -19.66 22.87 -6.56
CA LEU A 55 -19.47 21.49 -6.13
C LEU A 55 -18.10 20.97 -6.56
N TYR A 56 -17.67 19.90 -5.89
CA TYR A 56 -16.42 19.21 -6.18
C TYR A 56 -16.65 17.69 -6.16
N GLU A 57 -15.86 16.99 -6.96
CA GLU A 57 -15.99 15.56 -7.23
C GLU A 57 -14.59 14.96 -7.49
N TYR A 58 -14.30 13.78 -6.93
CA TYR A 58 -12.96 13.14 -6.99
C TYR A 58 -12.99 11.64 -7.34
N GLU A 59 -14.14 10.99 -7.26
CA GLU A 59 -14.27 9.53 -7.40
C GLU A 59 -14.36 9.10 -8.87
N ASN A 60 -14.86 10.00 -9.72
CA ASN A 60 -15.17 9.89 -11.13
C ASN A 60 -16.05 8.68 -11.48
N THR A 61 -16.93 8.26 -10.56
CA THR A 61 -17.93 7.21 -10.76
C THR A 61 -19.19 7.77 -11.42
N TYR A 62 -19.91 6.95 -12.18
CA TYR A 62 -21.21 7.33 -12.73
C TYR A 62 -22.18 7.75 -11.64
N LYS A 63 -22.21 7.01 -10.52
CA LYS A 63 -23.01 7.35 -9.35
C LYS A 63 -22.78 8.79 -8.89
N GLU A 64 -21.53 9.16 -8.62
CA GLU A 64 -21.22 10.52 -8.15
C GLU A 64 -21.52 11.56 -9.22
N LYS A 65 -21.19 11.29 -10.49
CA LYS A 65 -21.51 12.23 -11.58
C LYS A 65 -23.01 12.48 -11.72
N PHE A 66 -23.84 11.44 -11.64
CA PHE A 66 -25.30 11.58 -11.66
C PHE A 66 -25.80 12.37 -10.45
N ASN A 67 -25.25 12.14 -9.26
CA ASN A 67 -25.61 12.88 -8.06
C ASN A 67 -25.23 14.36 -8.20
N LYS A 68 -24.01 14.68 -8.67
CA LYS A 68 -23.55 16.06 -8.85
C LYS A 68 -24.32 16.81 -9.92
N LEU A 69 -24.90 16.13 -10.90
CA LEU A 69 -25.74 16.74 -11.94
C LEU A 69 -27.25 16.67 -11.67
N ASP A 70 -27.65 16.10 -10.52
CA ASP A 70 -29.04 15.87 -10.14
C ASP A 70 -29.83 15.12 -11.23
N VAL A 71 -29.21 14.11 -11.86
CA VAL A 71 -29.84 13.33 -12.94
C VAL A 71 -30.86 12.36 -12.35
N GLU A 72 -32.11 12.45 -12.85
CA GLU A 72 -33.21 11.65 -12.35
C GLU A 72 -33.04 10.16 -12.68
N ALA A 73 -33.55 9.28 -11.80
CA ALA A 73 -33.30 7.84 -11.82
C ALA A 73 -33.52 7.19 -13.20
N GLU A 74 -34.66 7.46 -13.85
CA GLU A 74 -34.93 6.94 -15.20
C GLU A 74 -33.95 7.49 -16.25
N LEU A 75 -33.61 8.78 -16.17
CA LEU A 75 -32.70 9.40 -17.12
C LEU A 75 -31.29 8.82 -17.01
N LYS A 76 -30.86 8.38 -15.80
CA LYS A 76 -29.57 7.69 -15.61
C LYS A 76 -29.42 6.48 -16.52
N LEU A 77 -30.46 5.65 -16.64
CA LEU A 77 -30.42 4.46 -17.51
C LEU A 77 -30.28 4.83 -18.99
N SER A 78 -30.96 5.89 -19.43
CA SER A 78 -30.86 6.39 -20.80
C SER A 78 -29.46 6.90 -21.11
N VAL A 79 -28.79 7.51 -20.13
CA VAL A 79 -27.38 7.91 -20.23
C VAL A 79 -26.48 6.67 -20.32
N LEU A 80 -26.59 5.74 -19.36
CA LEU A 80 -25.73 4.55 -19.28
C LEU A 80 -25.85 3.65 -20.53
N THR A 81 -27.05 3.54 -21.09
CA THR A 81 -27.30 2.76 -22.31
C THR A 81 -26.91 3.48 -23.59
N GLY A 82 -26.60 4.79 -23.53
CA GLY A 82 -26.33 5.61 -24.70
C GLY A 82 -27.58 5.89 -25.55
N LEU A 83 -28.76 5.82 -24.95
CA LEU A 83 -30.05 6.03 -25.62
C LEU A 83 -30.26 7.50 -26.02
N ILE A 84 -29.62 8.43 -25.31
CA ILE A 84 -29.70 9.87 -25.57
C ILE A 84 -28.33 10.44 -25.96
N PRO A 85 -28.28 11.40 -26.89
CA PRO A 85 -27.07 12.16 -27.14
C PRO A 85 -26.78 13.07 -25.95
N LEU A 86 -25.51 13.15 -25.57
CA LEU A 86 -25.04 14.03 -24.50
C LEU A 86 -24.31 15.23 -25.08
N GLU A 87 -24.83 16.41 -24.79
CA GLU A 87 -24.28 17.69 -25.25
C GLU A 87 -24.02 18.60 -24.05
N GLY A 88 -23.35 19.73 -24.27
CA GLY A 88 -23.06 20.69 -23.20
C GLY A 88 -22.47 20.04 -21.94
N SER A 89 -23.11 20.28 -20.80
CA SER A 89 -22.79 19.67 -19.49
C SER A 89 -22.96 18.16 -19.45
N GLY A 90 -23.84 17.59 -20.28
CA GLY A 90 -24.05 16.13 -20.39
C GLY A 90 -22.79 15.37 -20.80
N LYS A 91 -21.87 16.01 -21.54
CA LYS A 91 -20.59 15.39 -21.95
C LYS A 91 -19.72 14.96 -20.76
N TYR A 92 -19.89 15.56 -19.59
CA TYR A 92 -19.19 15.17 -18.35
C TYR A 92 -19.52 13.75 -17.90
N LEU A 93 -20.74 13.28 -18.16
CA LEU A 93 -21.16 11.91 -17.82
C LEU A 93 -20.32 10.85 -18.57
N ASN A 94 -19.80 11.19 -19.76
CA ASN A 94 -18.90 10.34 -20.54
C ASN A 94 -17.41 10.63 -20.32
N ASP A 95 -17.06 11.57 -19.44
CA ASP A 95 -15.67 11.97 -19.16
C ASP A 95 -14.98 10.98 -18.20
N GLU A 96 -14.79 9.74 -18.63
CA GLU A 96 -14.18 8.67 -17.81
C GLU A 96 -12.66 8.86 -17.62
N LYS A 97 -12.10 8.15 -16.65
CA LYS A 97 -10.65 7.97 -16.51
C LYS A 97 -10.22 6.80 -17.39
N ASP A 98 -9.02 6.90 -17.96
CA ASP A 98 -8.46 5.80 -18.75
C ASP A 98 -7.59 4.84 -17.91
N SER A 99 -7.18 5.24 -16.70
CA SER A 99 -6.18 4.55 -15.87
C SER A 99 -6.51 4.64 -14.37
N LEU A 100 -6.30 3.56 -13.61
CA LEU A 100 -6.40 3.59 -12.13
C LEU A 100 -5.22 4.32 -11.49
N LYS A 101 -4.09 4.43 -12.21
CA LYS A 101 -2.89 5.18 -11.82
C LYS A 101 -3.02 6.69 -12.04
N SER A 102 -4.18 7.17 -12.52
CA SER A 102 -4.48 8.59 -12.65
C SER A 102 -5.32 9.12 -11.49
N VAL A 103 -5.11 10.38 -11.12
CA VAL A 103 -5.94 11.12 -10.17
C VAL A 103 -6.70 12.19 -10.93
N LYS A 104 -8.03 12.23 -10.74
CA LYS A 104 -8.91 13.18 -11.40
C LYS A 104 -9.81 13.87 -10.38
N GLY A 105 -9.89 15.19 -10.45
CA GLY A 105 -10.83 15.99 -9.67
C GLY A 105 -11.60 16.94 -10.57
N THR A 106 -12.89 17.12 -10.30
CA THR A 106 -13.75 18.00 -11.09
C THR A 106 -14.34 19.11 -10.23
N LEU A 107 -14.15 20.35 -10.65
CA LEU A 107 -14.85 21.52 -10.15
C LEU A 107 -16.12 21.73 -10.96
N ILE A 108 -17.29 21.83 -10.31
CA ILE A 108 -18.59 21.95 -10.97
C ILE A 108 -19.26 23.24 -10.50
N TYR A 109 -19.62 24.09 -11.44
CA TYR A 109 -20.28 25.37 -11.21
C TYR A 109 -21.66 25.36 -11.85
N LYS A 110 -22.72 25.52 -11.05
CA LYS A 110 -24.11 25.55 -11.50
C LYS A 110 -24.71 26.92 -11.27
N ILE A 111 -25.43 27.43 -12.26
CA ILE A 111 -26.24 28.64 -12.16
C ILE A 111 -27.67 28.29 -12.54
N THR A 112 -28.62 28.69 -11.71
CA THR A 112 -30.06 28.66 -12.01
C THR A 112 -30.58 30.09 -11.97
N SER A 113 -31.07 30.59 -13.09
CA SER A 113 -31.43 32.00 -13.27
C SER A 113 -32.94 32.22 -13.13
N VAL A 114 -33.73 31.48 -13.91
CA VAL A 114 -35.16 31.73 -14.17
C VAL A 114 -35.86 30.40 -14.35
N GLU A 115 -37.10 30.32 -13.89
CA GLU A 115 -38.03 29.24 -14.21
C GLU A 115 -39.27 29.80 -14.91
N GLU A 116 -39.63 29.21 -16.03
CA GLU A 116 -40.82 29.56 -16.81
C GLU A 116 -41.76 28.37 -16.88
N ASN A 117 -43.00 28.55 -16.43
CA ASN A 117 -44.03 27.51 -16.42
C ASN A 117 -45.31 28.00 -17.11
N LEU A 118 -45.80 27.25 -18.09
CA LEU A 118 -47.07 27.48 -18.74
C LEU A 118 -48.23 27.05 -17.85
N VAL A 119 -49.20 27.94 -17.65
CA VAL A 119 -50.46 27.63 -16.98
C VAL A 119 -51.40 26.92 -17.97
N ILE A 120 -51.14 25.64 -18.21
CA ILE A 120 -51.80 24.84 -19.27
C ILE A 120 -53.33 24.70 -19.10
N HIS A 121 -53.85 24.93 -17.89
CA HIS A 121 -55.28 24.80 -17.59
C HIS A 121 -56.13 26.04 -17.92
N ARG A 122 -55.53 27.14 -18.38
CA ARG A 122 -56.25 28.36 -18.78
C ARG A 122 -57.01 28.15 -20.09
N ASP A 123 -58.25 28.62 -20.19
CA ASP A 123 -59.13 28.26 -21.33
C ASP A 123 -58.68 28.83 -22.68
N ASP A 124 -58.06 30.01 -22.68
CA ASP A 124 -57.44 30.61 -23.86
C ASP A 124 -56.18 29.86 -24.32
N VAL A 125 -55.39 29.31 -23.40
CA VAL A 125 -54.26 28.42 -23.71
C VAL A 125 -54.76 27.09 -24.28
N LYS A 126 -55.84 26.53 -23.70
CA LYS A 126 -56.47 25.31 -24.22
C LYS A 126 -56.95 25.50 -25.65
N ALA A 127 -57.51 26.66 -26.00
CA ALA A 127 -57.95 26.96 -27.36
C ALA A 127 -56.80 26.91 -28.40
N CYS A 128 -55.56 27.15 -27.97
CA CYS A 128 -54.35 27.07 -28.80
C CYS A 128 -53.82 25.63 -28.99
N ILE A 129 -54.34 24.65 -28.27
CA ILE A 129 -53.90 23.24 -28.35
C ILE A 129 -54.53 22.56 -29.59
N SER A 130 -53.73 21.78 -30.31
CA SER A 130 -54.20 20.94 -31.41
C SER A 130 -54.71 19.60 -30.88
N THR A 131 -55.97 19.26 -31.16
CA THR A 131 -56.56 17.97 -30.77
C THR A 131 -56.03 16.81 -31.60
N ASP A 132 -55.49 17.07 -32.79
CA ASP A 132 -54.93 16.04 -33.69
C ASP A 132 -53.73 15.32 -33.06
N VAL A 133 -53.06 15.95 -32.09
CA VAL A 133 -51.93 15.35 -31.37
C VAL A 133 -52.39 14.17 -30.52
N PHE A 134 -53.62 14.17 -30.03
CA PHE A 134 -54.15 13.08 -29.20
C PHE A 134 -54.58 11.86 -30.02
N THR A 135 -54.88 12.04 -31.31
CA THR A 135 -55.37 10.98 -32.20
C THR A 135 -54.30 10.46 -33.16
N ASN A 136 -53.37 11.32 -33.61
CA ASN A 136 -52.43 11.00 -34.69
C ASN A 136 -50.95 10.87 -34.25
N ASN A 137 -50.56 11.30 -33.03
CA ASN A 137 -49.18 11.21 -32.55
C ASN A 137 -48.98 10.02 -31.60
N GLN A 138 -48.90 8.80 -32.16
CA GLN A 138 -48.70 7.56 -31.39
C GLN A 138 -47.36 7.48 -30.63
N ASN A 139 -46.43 8.41 -30.89
CA ASN A 139 -45.07 8.32 -30.36
C ASN A 139 -44.74 9.37 -29.29
N ALA A 140 -45.67 10.26 -28.92
CA ALA A 140 -45.47 11.23 -27.84
C ALA A 140 -46.22 10.79 -26.58
N THR A 141 -45.60 10.99 -25.41
CA THR A 141 -46.23 10.66 -24.12
C THR A 141 -46.44 11.88 -23.23
N HIS A 142 -45.59 12.89 -23.36
CA HIS A 142 -45.62 14.11 -22.54
C HIS A 142 -45.42 15.36 -23.41
N VAL A 143 -45.70 16.53 -22.83
CA VAL A 143 -45.43 17.84 -23.40
C VAL A 143 -44.63 18.70 -22.41
N VAL A 144 -43.68 19.47 -22.90
CA VAL A 144 -42.93 20.45 -22.10
C VAL A 144 -43.87 21.58 -21.69
N ILE A 145 -44.09 21.75 -20.39
CA ILE A 145 -44.86 22.87 -19.85
C ILE A 145 -43.99 23.84 -19.03
N GLY A 146 -42.80 23.41 -18.63
CA GLY A 146 -41.89 24.24 -17.84
C GLY A 146 -40.45 24.08 -18.27
N ILE A 147 -39.68 25.15 -18.14
CA ILE A 147 -38.24 25.19 -18.40
C ILE A 147 -37.57 25.94 -17.25
N LYS A 148 -36.59 25.29 -16.62
CA LYS A 148 -35.60 26.00 -15.79
C LYS A 148 -34.40 26.36 -16.65
N TRP A 149 -34.01 27.62 -16.55
CA TRP A 149 -32.92 28.22 -17.28
C TRP A 149 -31.71 28.42 -16.36
N GLY A 150 -30.52 28.36 -16.96
CA GLY A 150 -29.27 28.44 -16.22
C GLY A 150 -28.07 28.07 -17.07
N ALA A 151 -27.02 27.58 -16.43
CA ALA A 151 -25.89 26.93 -17.09
C ALA A 151 -25.10 26.09 -16.08
N THR A 152 -24.55 24.97 -16.52
CA THR A 152 -23.57 24.19 -15.76
C THR A 152 -22.24 24.13 -16.50
N ILE A 153 -21.15 24.37 -15.77
CA ILE A 153 -19.79 24.33 -16.30
C ILE A 153 -18.91 23.53 -15.34
N MET A 154 -18.06 22.66 -15.88
CA MET A 154 -17.12 21.84 -15.15
C MET A 154 -15.69 22.07 -15.65
N ALA A 155 -14.75 22.14 -14.72
CA ALA A 155 -13.33 22.03 -15.00
C ALA A 155 -12.81 20.72 -14.38
N SER A 156 -12.45 19.76 -15.25
CA SER A 156 -11.81 18.50 -14.86
C SER A 156 -10.30 18.68 -14.85
N PHE A 157 -9.66 18.27 -13.77
CA PHE A 157 -8.21 18.32 -13.56
C PHE A 157 -7.71 16.89 -13.41
N GLU A 158 -6.82 16.46 -14.29
CA GLU A 158 -6.32 15.08 -14.31
C GLU A 158 -4.78 15.05 -14.29
N CYS A 159 -4.21 14.35 -13.32
CA CYS A 159 -2.78 14.03 -13.26
C CYS A 159 -2.61 12.56 -13.67
N LYS A 160 -1.85 12.34 -14.74
CA LYS A 160 -1.51 10.99 -15.22
C LYS A 160 -0.28 10.46 -14.47
N ASP A 161 -0.14 9.14 -14.44
CA ASP A 161 1.06 8.43 -13.95
C ASP A 161 1.45 8.75 -12.50
N THR A 162 0.47 8.68 -11.59
CA THR A 162 0.73 8.76 -10.15
C THR A 162 1.03 7.38 -9.56
N ASN A 163 2.20 7.22 -8.94
CA ASN A 163 2.50 6.06 -8.10
C ASN A 163 1.55 6.06 -6.87
N GLU A 164 1.27 4.89 -6.30
CA GLU A 164 0.34 4.77 -5.15
C GLU A 164 0.74 5.69 -3.97
N GLU A 165 2.04 5.84 -3.71
CA GLU A 165 2.59 6.73 -2.67
C GLU A 165 2.26 8.22 -2.91
N ASN A 166 2.24 8.64 -4.16
CA ASN A 166 1.97 10.03 -4.55
C ASN A 166 0.49 10.30 -4.75
N ARG A 167 -0.35 9.26 -4.89
CA ARG A 167 -1.77 9.40 -5.17
C ARG A 167 -2.48 10.23 -4.09
N SER A 168 -2.27 9.90 -2.82
CA SER A 168 -2.86 10.63 -1.68
C SER A 168 -2.37 12.09 -1.62
N HIS A 169 -1.12 12.34 -1.98
CA HIS A 169 -0.54 13.69 -2.06
C HIS A 169 -1.18 14.51 -3.18
N VAL A 170 -1.38 13.92 -4.36
CA VAL A 170 -2.03 14.57 -5.52
C VAL A 170 -3.52 14.82 -5.26
N GLU A 171 -4.23 13.85 -4.68
CA GLU A 171 -5.63 14.01 -4.24
C GLU A 171 -5.76 15.11 -3.17
N GLY A 172 -4.85 15.12 -2.18
CA GLY A 172 -4.80 16.16 -1.15
C GLY A 172 -4.54 17.56 -1.72
N ALA A 173 -3.66 17.67 -2.72
CA ALA A 173 -3.38 18.93 -3.41
C ALA A 173 -4.60 19.45 -4.17
N LEU A 174 -5.31 18.59 -4.91
CA LEU A 174 -6.56 18.95 -5.59
C LEU A 174 -7.61 19.44 -4.59
N LYS A 175 -7.80 18.68 -3.50
CA LYS A 175 -8.78 19.01 -2.47
C LYS A 175 -8.51 20.37 -1.84
N CYS A 176 -7.26 20.64 -1.49
CA CYS A 176 -6.84 21.92 -0.93
C CYS A 176 -7.10 23.08 -1.91
N HIS A 177 -6.79 22.91 -3.21
CA HIS A 177 -7.05 23.95 -4.23
C HIS A 177 -8.54 24.22 -4.41
N PHE A 178 -9.35 23.16 -4.48
CA PHE A 178 -10.79 23.26 -4.63
C PHE A 178 -11.45 23.95 -3.44
N GLU A 179 -11.08 23.60 -2.21
CA GLU A 179 -11.59 24.26 -1.00
C GLU A 179 -11.23 25.75 -0.94
N LYS A 180 -10.04 26.15 -1.42
CA LYS A 180 -9.63 27.56 -1.50
C LYS A 180 -10.45 28.39 -2.50
N ILE A 181 -11.02 27.77 -3.55
CA ILE A 181 -11.93 28.45 -4.49
C ILE A 181 -13.23 28.88 -3.79
N LYS A 182 -13.66 28.16 -2.75
CA LYS A 182 -14.85 28.51 -1.96
C LYS A 182 -14.66 29.78 -1.10
N ILE A 183 -13.42 30.15 -0.79
CA ILE A 183 -13.09 31.14 0.25
C ILE A 183 -12.73 32.52 -0.34
N SER A 184 -12.36 32.63 -1.62
CA SER A 184 -11.79 33.89 -2.16
C SER A 184 -12.73 34.65 -3.10
N GLY A 185 -13.54 35.52 -2.51
CA GLY A 185 -13.83 36.81 -3.14
C GLY A 185 -12.54 37.66 -3.16
N GLY A 186 -11.88 37.76 -4.31
CA GLY A 186 -10.93 38.84 -4.63
C GLY A 186 -9.58 38.93 -3.89
N GLY A 187 -9.12 37.92 -3.16
CA GLY A 187 -7.80 37.93 -2.49
C GLY A 187 -6.71 37.16 -3.25
N HIS A 188 -5.50 37.73 -3.33
CA HIS A 188 -4.30 37.01 -3.80
C HIS A 188 -3.97 35.91 -2.77
N VAL A 189 -4.00 34.65 -3.19
CA VAL A 189 -3.74 33.50 -2.33
C VAL A 189 -2.27 33.12 -2.49
N SER A 190 -1.48 33.19 -1.41
CA SER A 190 -0.14 32.59 -1.39
C SER A 190 -0.29 31.08 -1.31
N VAL A 191 0.13 30.38 -2.37
CA VAL A 191 0.25 28.92 -2.41
C VAL A 191 1.28 28.51 -1.36
N GLU A 192 0.97 27.52 -0.52
CA GLU A 192 2.00 26.88 0.31
C GLU A 192 3.04 26.27 -0.64
N GLU A 193 4.31 26.69 -0.52
CA GLU A 193 5.42 26.25 -1.39
C GLU A 193 5.55 24.71 -1.54
N ARG A 194 4.94 23.94 -0.62
CA ARG A 194 4.91 22.46 -0.67
C ARG A 194 4.24 21.85 -1.91
N TYR A 195 3.31 22.54 -2.57
CA TYR A 195 2.51 21.93 -3.65
C TYR A 195 2.77 22.51 -5.05
N SER A 196 3.62 23.54 -5.15
CA SER A 196 3.93 24.25 -6.40
C SER A 196 4.40 23.31 -7.53
N ASN A 197 5.16 22.27 -7.19
CA ASN A 197 5.73 21.31 -8.14
C ASN A 197 4.70 20.31 -8.72
N ILE A 198 3.55 20.12 -8.06
CA ILE A 198 2.52 19.14 -8.51
C ILE A 198 1.54 19.81 -9.49
N ILE A 199 1.32 21.11 -9.36
CA ILE A 199 0.35 21.89 -10.14
C ILE A 199 0.66 21.85 -11.65
N SER A 200 1.93 21.82 -12.04
CA SER A 200 2.35 21.81 -13.45
C SER A 200 2.08 20.48 -14.18
N HIS A 201 1.67 19.43 -13.47
CA HIS A 201 1.47 18.08 -14.02
C HIS A 201 0.00 17.77 -14.34
N PHE A 202 -0.92 18.69 -14.04
CA PHE A 202 -2.34 18.51 -14.34
C PHE A 202 -2.68 18.94 -15.76
N SER A 203 -3.37 18.06 -16.48
CA SER A 203 -4.14 18.44 -17.66
C SER A 203 -5.52 18.95 -17.24
N ILE A 204 -5.95 20.07 -17.79
CA ILE A 204 -7.25 20.69 -17.48
C ILE A 204 -8.16 20.57 -18.70
N LYS A 205 -9.40 20.12 -18.47
CA LYS A 205 -10.45 20.01 -19.49
C LYS A 205 -11.69 20.75 -19.04
N LEU A 206 -12.22 21.61 -19.90
CA LEU A 206 -13.44 22.36 -19.63
C LEU A 206 -14.63 21.72 -20.37
N LEU A 207 -15.72 21.49 -19.64
CA LEU A 207 -16.97 20.91 -20.11
C LEU A 207 -18.12 21.78 -19.61
N GLY A 208 -19.26 21.82 -20.31
CA GLY A 208 -20.38 22.63 -19.86
C GLY A 208 -21.30 23.08 -20.98
N ASP A 209 -22.42 23.69 -20.60
CA ASP A 209 -23.43 24.15 -21.54
C ASP A 209 -23.03 25.44 -22.28
N VAL A 210 -22.21 26.26 -21.61
CA VAL A 210 -21.73 27.54 -22.11
C VAL A 210 -20.22 27.57 -21.97
N VAL A 211 -19.51 27.06 -22.98
CA VAL A 211 -18.04 27.07 -23.03
C VAL A 211 -17.60 28.22 -23.95
N PRO A 212 -16.74 29.15 -23.50
CA PRO A 212 -16.30 30.26 -24.34
C PRO A 212 -15.42 29.77 -25.49
N ASN A 213 -15.93 29.87 -26.72
CA ASN A 213 -15.28 29.36 -27.94
C ASN A 213 -14.00 30.11 -28.36
N ASN A 214 -13.73 31.29 -27.77
CA ASN A 214 -12.66 32.20 -28.21
C ASN A 214 -11.54 32.42 -27.17
N LYS A 215 -11.47 31.63 -26.10
CA LYS A 215 -10.38 31.70 -25.11
C LYS A 215 -9.54 30.43 -25.13
N GLU A 216 -8.23 30.58 -24.94
CA GLU A 216 -7.34 29.45 -24.69
C GLU A 216 -7.84 28.65 -23.48
N LEU A 217 -7.77 27.32 -23.57
CA LEU A 217 -8.15 26.45 -22.47
C LEU A 217 -7.24 26.74 -21.28
N PRO A 218 -7.81 26.85 -20.06
CA PRO A 218 -7.02 27.16 -18.87
C PRO A 218 -5.90 26.13 -18.71
N GLN A 219 -4.66 26.59 -18.64
CA GLN A 219 -3.48 25.74 -18.43
C GLN A 219 -3.07 25.67 -16.95
N SER A 220 -3.71 26.47 -16.09
CA SER A 220 -3.42 26.56 -14.67
C SER A 220 -4.70 26.62 -13.82
N PHE A 221 -4.57 26.26 -12.54
CA PHE A 221 -5.67 26.41 -11.57
C PHE A 221 -6.14 27.87 -11.44
N ASP A 222 -5.22 28.83 -11.56
CA ASP A 222 -5.56 30.25 -11.51
C ASP A 222 -6.35 30.72 -12.72
N GLU A 223 -6.01 30.24 -13.92
CA GLU A 223 -6.81 30.50 -15.13
C GLU A 223 -8.19 29.86 -15.03
N ALA A 224 -8.27 28.61 -14.56
CA ALA A 224 -9.54 27.95 -14.32
C ALA A 224 -10.39 28.73 -13.28
N ARG A 225 -9.78 29.24 -12.20
CA ARG A 225 -10.45 30.08 -11.20
C ARG A 225 -10.95 31.40 -11.79
N LYS A 226 -10.14 32.10 -12.58
CA LYS A 226 -10.55 33.34 -13.28
C LYS A 226 -11.72 33.08 -14.21
N LEU A 227 -11.65 31.98 -14.97
CA LEU A 227 -12.73 31.58 -15.86
C LEU A 227 -14.02 31.32 -15.07
N VAL A 228 -13.95 30.61 -13.94
CA VAL A 228 -15.09 30.35 -13.05
C VAL A 228 -15.74 31.65 -12.55
N ALA A 229 -14.94 32.66 -12.22
CA ALA A 229 -15.44 33.97 -11.79
C ALA A 229 -16.17 34.73 -12.91
N GLU A 230 -15.82 34.49 -14.18
CA GLU A 230 -16.44 35.13 -15.35
C GLU A 230 -17.73 34.40 -15.82
N LEU A 231 -18.02 33.20 -15.32
CA LEU A 231 -19.14 32.37 -15.80
C LEU A 231 -20.52 33.02 -15.77
N PRO A 232 -20.91 33.76 -14.71
CA PRO A 232 -22.17 34.48 -14.71
C PRO A 232 -22.30 35.49 -15.86
N LEU A 233 -21.19 36.05 -16.35
CA LEU A 233 -21.20 36.97 -17.49
C LEU A 233 -21.48 36.23 -18.80
N TYR A 234 -20.93 35.02 -18.97
CA TYR A 234 -21.18 34.21 -20.16
C TYR A 234 -22.63 33.72 -20.22
N THR A 235 -23.19 33.25 -19.10
CA THR A 235 -24.59 32.81 -19.03
C THR A 235 -25.56 33.92 -19.43
N LYS A 236 -25.25 35.19 -19.10
CA LYS A 236 -26.08 36.33 -19.46
C LYS A 236 -26.12 36.63 -20.98
N GLN A 237 -25.21 36.06 -21.77
CA GLN A 237 -25.19 36.25 -23.22
C GLN A 237 -26.27 35.43 -23.94
N TYR A 238 -26.93 34.50 -23.25
CA TYR A 238 -27.90 33.57 -23.83
C TYR A 238 -29.32 33.89 -23.37
N ASN A 239 -30.28 33.78 -24.31
CA ASN A 239 -31.74 33.94 -24.09
C ASN A 239 -32.10 35.15 -23.21
N ASP A 240 -31.69 36.36 -23.63
CA ASP A 240 -31.98 37.61 -22.94
C ASP A 240 -31.57 37.61 -21.45
N GLY A 241 -30.45 36.94 -21.15
CA GLY A 241 -29.91 36.85 -19.79
C GLY A 241 -30.40 35.66 -18.97
N LYS A 242 -31.30 34.83 -19.51
CA LYS A 242 -31.79 33.61 -18.84
C LYS A 242 -30.76 32.48 -18.87
N GLY A 243 -29.85 32.42 -19.84
CA GLY A 243 -28.98 31.24 -20.00
C GLY A 243 -29.62 30.17 -20.88
N VAL A 244 -29.20 28.92 -20.75
CA VAL A 244 -29.67 27.77 -21.52
C VAL A 244 -30.68 26.91 -20.71
N PRO A 245 -31.48 26.06 -21.34
CA PRO A 245 -32.31 25.10 -20.61
C PRO A 245 -31.43 24.12 -19.81
N ILE A 246 -31.71 23.96 -18.52
CA ILE A 246 -31.00 22.98 -17.66
C ILE A 246 -31.92 21.85 -17.19
N GLU A 247 -33.24 22.09 -17.13
CA GLU A 247 -34.24 21.12 -16.70
C GLU A 247 -35.60 21.44 -17.34
N TYR A 248 -36.35 20.39 -17.67
CA TYR A 248 -37.69 20.49 -18.26
C TYR A 248 -38.74 19.89 -17.31
N THR A 249 -39.90 20.55 -17.22
CA THR A 249 -41.10 20.02 -16.59
C THR A 249 -42.03 19.49 -17.66
N LEU A 250 -42.35 18.20 -17.57
CA LEU A 250 -43.10 17.46 -18.58
C LEU A 250 -44.48 17.07 -18.03
N TYR A 251 -45.53 17.48 -18.73
CA TYR A 251 -46.92 17.16 -18.39
C TYR A 251 -47.43 15.98 -19.24
N PRO A 252 -48.08 14.97 -18.63
CA PRO A 252 -48.56 13.79 -19.35
C PRO A 252 -49.67 14.14 -20.34
N LEU A 253 -49.53 13.70 -21.59
CA LEU A 253 -50.54 13.93 -22.63
C LEU A 253 -51.86 13.21 -22.33
N SER A 254 -51.81 12.09 -21.62
CA SER A 254 -53.00 11.35 -21.17
C SER A 254 -53.89 12.17 -20.24
N GLU A 255 -53.31 12.92 -19.30
CA GLU A 255 -54.08 13.83 -18.43
C GLU A 255 -54.56 15.06 -19.19
N LEU A 256 -53.75 15.57 -20.11
CA LEU A 256 -54.12 16.71 -20.92
C LEU A 256 -55.30 16.39 -21.85
N ALA A 257 -55.34 15.20 -22.45
CA ALA A 257 -56.40 14.76 -23.36
C ALA A 257 -57.78 14.69 -22.67
N LYS A 258 -57.84 14.32 -21.39
CA LYS A 258 -59.07 14.31 -20.59
C LYS A 258 -59.75 15.68 -20.52
N LEU A 259 -59.01 16.76 -20.75
CA LEU A 259 -59.55 18.13 -20.77
C LEU A 259 -60.26 18.48 -22.08
N PHE A 260 -60.09 17.68 -23.14
CA PHE A 260 -60.61 18.00 -24.49
C PHE A 260 -61.58 16.96 -25.04
N ILE A 261 -61.41 15.68 -24.70
CA ILE A 261 -62.18 14.60 -25.30
C ILE A 261 -62.74 13.70 -24.19
N GLN A 262 -64.06 13.57 -24.11
CA GLN A 262 -64.72 12.54 -23.30
C GLN A 262 -64.53 11.18 -24.00
N ASP A 263 -64.14 10.15 -23.25
CA ASP A 263 -63.94 8.75 -23.70
C ASP A 263 -62.69 8.45 -24.56
N VAL A 264 -61.55 9.10 -24.32
CA VAL A 264 -60.26 8.67 -24.91
C VAL A 264 -59.40 7.92 -23.88
N ALA A 265 -59.29 6.62 -24.07
CA ALA A 265 -58.23 5.82 -23.46
C ALA A 265 -56.93 6.02 -24.27
N ILE A 266 -56.09 6.97 -23.88
CA ILE A 266 -54.71 7.02 -24.38
C ILE A 266 -53.95 5.88 -23.68
N ASP A 267 -53.89 4.72 -24.34
CA ASP A 267 -53.21 3.52 -23.83
C ASP A 267 -51.68 3.62 -24.03
N ASN A 268 -51.07 4.59 -23.37
CA ASN A 268 -49.62 4.72 -23.27
C ASN A 268 -49.18 4.19 -21.91
N MET A 269 -49.27 2.88 -21.71
CA MET A 269 -48.82 2.23 -20.48
C MET A 269 -47.29 2.38 -20.36
N ILE A 270 -46.87 3.35 -19.54
CA ILE A 270 -45.46 3.55 -19.19
C ILE A 270 -45.16 2.73 -17.95
N THR A 271 -44.16 1.86 -18.05
CA THR A 271 -43.62 1.10 -16.92
C THR A 271 -42.44 1.88 -16.32
N GLU A 272 -42.58 2.34 -15.08
CA GLU A 272 -41.45 2.87 -14.29
C GLU A 272 -40.64 1.72 -13.70
N LEU A 273 -39.31 1.85 -13.72
CA LEU A 273 -38.40 0.86 -13.17
C LEU A 273 -38.19 1.12 -11.68
N SER A 274 -37.95 0.05 -10.91
CA SER A 274 -37.64 0.21 -9.49
C SER A 274 -36.27 0.89 -9.31
N GLU A 275 -36.13 1.72 -8.28
CA GLU A 275 -34.86 2.33 -7.91
C GLU A 275 -33.75 1.29 -7.68
N GLU A 276 -34.12 0.12 -7.16
CA GLU A 276 -33.19 -1.02 -7.01
C GLU A 276 -32.62 -1.48 -8.35
N THR A 277 -33.46 -1.60 -9.38
CA THR A 277 -33.03 -2.02 -10.73
C THR A 277 -32.08 -0.98 -11.32
N ILE A 278 -32.39 0.30 -11.15
CA ILE A 278 -31.56 1.42 -11.64
C ILE A 278 -30.19 1.39 -10.97
N LEU A 279 -30.16 1.22 -9.64
CA LEU A 279 -28.93 1.13 -8.87
C LEU A 279 -28.07 -0.08 -9.29
N ARG A 280 -28.68 -1.24 -9.57
CA ARG A 280 -27.97 -2.42 -10.06
C ARG A 280 -27.30 -2.17 -11.41
N VAL A 281 -27.98 -1.51 -12.35
CA VAL A 281 -27.40 -1.15 -13.65
C VAL A 281 -26.27 -0.13 -13.46
N GLU A 282 -26.46 0.88 -12.61
CA GLU A 282 -25.42 1.86 -12.27
C GLU A 282 -24.14 1.17 -11.76
N GLN A 283 -24.26 0.25 -10.80
CA GLN A 283 -23.15 -0.52 -10.25
C GLN A 283 -22.44 -1.38 -11.30
N VAL A 284 -23.18 -1.96 -12.25
CA VAL A 284 -22.61 -2.74 -13.35
C VAL A 284 -21.71 -1.87 -14.23
N PHE A 285 -22.13 -0.66 -14.58
CA PHE A 285 -21.34 0.25 -15.40
C PHE A 285 -20.14 0.84 -14.65
N ASP A 286 -20.28 1.15 -13.35
CA ASP A 286 -19.14 1.58 -12.52
C ASP A 286 -18.06 0.48 -12.43
N GLY A 287 -18.46 -0.76 -12.13
CA GLY A 287 -17.53 -1.89 -12.09
C GLY A 287 -16.88 -2.22 -13.43
N LEU A 288 -17.61 -2.00 -14.54
CA LEU A 288 -17.06 -2.13 -15.89
C LEU A 288 -16.03 -1.04 -16.19
N SER A 289 -16.30 0.22 -15.82
CA SER A 289 -15.35 1.33 -16.01
C SER A 289 -14.06 1.09 -15.22
N GLU A 290 -14.14 0.65 -13.95
CA GLU A 290 -12.97 0.28 -13.15
C GLU A 290 -12.16 -0.85 -13.82
N SER A 291 -12.85 -1.89 -14.31
CA SER A 291 -12.20 -3.02 -14.99
C SER A 291 -11.52 -2.60 -16.30
N LYS A 292 -12.10 -1.66 -17.05
CA LYS A 292 -11.49 -1.09 -18.26
C LYS A 292 -10.24 -0.30 -17.94
N GLN A 293 -10.28 0.56 -16.91
CA GLN A 293 -9.13 1.33 -16.45
C GLN A 293 -7.95 0.41 -16.11
N ARG A 294 -8.22 -0.67 -15.36
CA ARG A 294 -7.19 -1.67 -15.03
C ARG A 294 -6.65 -2.43 -16.25
N LEU A 295 -7.51 -2.73 -17.22
CA LEU A 295 -7.08 -3.39 -18.46
C LEU A 295 -6.20 -2.47 -19.31
N ASN A 296 -6.51 -1.17 -19.35
CA ASN A 296 -5.68 -0.17 -20.00
C ASN A 296 -4.32 -0.02 -19.29
N ASP A 297 -4.29 -0.03 -17.95
CA ASP A 297 -3.04 -0.04 -17.19
C ASP A 297 -2.17 -1.24 -17.55
N LEU A 298 -2.75 -2.44 -17.61
CA LEU A 298 -2.05 -3.65 -18.04
C LEU A 298 -1.55 -3.54 -19.50
N TYR A 299 -2.34 -2.95 -20.39
CA TYR A 299 -1.92 -2.72 -21.77
C TYR A 299 -0.74 -1.75 -21.86
N ASN A 300 -0.76 -0.66 -21.08
CA ASN A 300 0.33 0.30 -21.00
C ASN A 300 1.60 -0.33 -20.39
N ASP A 301 1.45 -1.14 -19.33
CA ASP A 301 2.54 -1.93 -18.74
C ASP A 301 3.15 -2.87 -19.80
N ALA A 302 2.31 -3.57 -20.56
CA ALA A 302 2.75 -4.46 -21.63
C ALA A 302 3.42 -3.71 -22.79
N GLN A 303 2.97 -2.50 -23.10
CA GLN A 303 3.57 -1.65 -24.14
C GLN A 303 4.95 -1.17 -23.71
N SER A 304 5.09 -0.66 -22.48
CA SER A 304 6.35 -0.19 -21.91
C SER A 304 7.39 -1.30 -21.79
N THR A 305 6.94 -2.55 -21.57
CA THR A 305 7.79 -3.74 -21.47
C THR A 305 7.77 -4.61 -22.72
N SER A 306 7.29 -4.10 -23.86
CA SER A 306 7.10 -4.87 -25.10
C SER A 306 8.36 -5.58 -25.60
N ASN A 307 9.55 -5.02 -25.32
CA ASN A 307 10.84 -5.63 -25.63
C ASN A 307 11.22 -6.81 -24.72
N PHE A 308 10.57 -6.94 -23.57
CA PHE A 308 10.85 -7.89 -22.49
C PHE A 308 9.69 -8.85 -22.22
N ILE A 309 8.71 -8.95 -23.13
CA ILE A 309 7.61 -9.92 -23.06
C ILE A 309 7.41 -10.59 -24.42
N MET A 310 6.82 -11.78 -24.47
CA MET A 310 6.57 -12.47 -25.74
C MET A 310 5.50 -11.75 -26.58
N ASP A 311 5.66 -11.73 -27.92
CA ASP A 311 4.69 -11.09 -28.84
C ASP A 311 3.27 -11.66 -28.69
N LYS A 312 3.16 -12.97 -28.45
CA LYS A 312 1.89 -13.64 -28.19
C LYS A 312 1.17 -13.06 -26.96
N VAL A 313 1.91 -12.74 -25.89
CA VAL A 313 1.35 -12.18 -24.65
C VAL A 313 0.88 -10.75 -24.90
N PHE A 314 1.68 -9.93 -25.57
CA PHE A 314 1.27 -8.57 -25.94
C PHE A 314 0.02 -8.58 -26.85
N ALA A 315 -0.03 -9.48 -27.84
CA ALA A 315 -1.18 -9.64 -28.72
C ALA A 315 -2.44 -10.07 -27.94
N GLN A 316 -2.33 -10.97 -26.96
CA GLN A 316 -3.45 -11.36 -26.10
C GLN A 316 -4.03 -10.17 -25.32
N ILE A 317 -3.18 -9.35 -24.70
CA ILE A 317 -3.60 -8.17 -23.94
C ILE A 317 -4.22 -7.13 -24.88
N SER A 318 -3.58 -6.85 -26.02
CA SER A 318 -4.10 -5.93 -27.03
C SER A 318 -5.46 -6.38 -27.59
N ASN A 319 -5.62 -7.67 -27.89
CA ASN A 319 -6.89 -8.23 -28.37
C ASN A 319 -7.97 -8.12 -27.30
N ARG A 320 -7.64 -8.38 -26.03
CA ARG A 320 -8.57 -8.26 -24.91
C ARG A 320 -9.14 -6.85 -24.77
N VAL A 321 -8.31 -5.81 -24.95
CA VAL A 321 -8.76 -4.40 -24.96
C VAL A 321 -9.80 -4.17 -26.06
N GLN A 322 -9.55 -4.67 -27.28
CA GLN A 322 -10.49 -4.53 -28.40
C GLN A 322 -11.78 -5.33 -28.18
N GLU A 323 -11.68 -6.56 -27.66
CA GLU A 323 -12.85 -7.39 -27.36
C GLU A 323 -13.76 -6.74 -26.33
N VAL A 324 -13.21 -6.20 -25.23
CA VAL A 324 -13.98 -5.48 -24.20
C VAL A 324 -14.68 -4.27 -24.81
N ARG A 325 -13.99 -3.48 -25.64
CA ARG A 325 -14.58 -2.31 -26.31
C ARG A 325 -15.77 -2.68 -27.20
N ILE A 326 -15.63 -3.72 -28.03
CA ILE A 326 -16.71 -4.18 -28.92
C ILE A 326 -17.88 -4.75 -28.12
N ASN A 327 -17.61 -5.56 -27.11
CA ASN A 327 -18.65 -6.18 -26.28
C ASN A 327 -19.40 -5.13 -25.46
N GLU A 328 -18.73 -4.11 -24.92
CA GLU A 328 -19.40 -3.00 -24.22
C GLU A 328 -20.36 -2.26 -25.15
N ALA A 329 -19.94 -1.91 -26.37
CA ALA A 329 -20.79 -1.23 -27.34
C ALA A 329 -22.03 -2.07 -27.70
N ASN A 330 -21.85 -3.38 -27.91
CA ASN A 330 -22.96 -4.30 -28.16
C ASN A 330 -23.89 -4.40 -26.95
N PHE A 331 -23.34 -4.48 -25.73
CA PHE A 331 -24.12 -4.55 -24.52
C PHE A 331 -24.96 -3.29 -24.30
N ARG A 332 -24.36 -2.09 -24.44
CA ARG A 332 -25.08 -0.81 -24.35
C ARG A 332 -26.24 -0.75 -25.34
N ARG A 333 -26.02 -1.14 -26.60
CA ARG A 333 -27.07 -1.19 -27.63
C ARG A 333 -28.19 -2.18 -27.29
N GLU A 334 -27.86 -3.42 -26.94
CA GLU A 334 -28.86 -4.43 -26.55
C GLU A 334 -29.67 -3.98 -25.32
N LEU A 335 -29.02 -3.33 -24.37
CA LEU A 335 -29.65 -2.82 -23.15
C LEU A 335 -30.57 -1.62 -23.46
N ALA A 336 -30.15 -0.70 -24.34
CA ALA A 336 -30.98 0.41 -24.81
C ALA A 336 -32.26 -0.08 -25.49
N GLU A 337 -32.15 -1.03 -26.43
CA GLU A 337 -33.28 -1.63 -27.14
C GLU A 337 -34.26 -2.33 -26.18
N CYS A 338 -33.73 -3.03 -25.17
CA CYS A 338 -34.53 -3.69 -24.13
C CYS A 338 -35.24 -2.66 -23.25
N LEU A 339 -34.52 -1.63 -22.79
CA LEU A 339 -35.03 -0.56 -21.94
C LEU A 339 -36.25 0.15 -22.55
N VAL A 340 -36.17 0.51 -23.85
CA VAL A 340 -37.28 1.15 -24.56
C VAL A 340 -38.53 0.27 -24.57
N LYS A 341 -38.36 -1.04 -24.83
CA LYS A 341 -39.48 -1.99 -24.87
C LYS A 341 -40.11 -2.22 -23.50
N VAL A 342 -39.30 -2.26 -22.43
CA VAL A 342 -39.78 -2.38 -21.05
C VAL A 342 -40.60 -1.14 -20.67
N ARG A 343 -40.05 0.05 -20.91
CA ARG A 343 -40.71 1.32 -20.61
C ARG A 343 -42.00 1.52 -21.38
N SER A 344 -42.08 1.04 -22.62
CA SER A 344 -43.29 1.09 -23.44
C SER A 344 -44.29 -0.03 -23.13
N GLY A 345 -44.08 -0.83 -22.07
CA GLY A 345 -44.96 -1.94 -21.69
C GLY A 345 -45.01 -3.11 -22.70
N LYS A 346 -44.09 -3.16 -23.67
CA LYS A 346 -44.07 -4.19 -24.74
C LYS A 346 -43.48 -5.50 -24.27
N ILE A 347 -42.57 -5.45 -23.30
CA ILE A 347 -41.95 -6.62 -22.67
C ILE A 347 -41.87 -6.42 -21.16
N ASN A 348 -41.75 -7.54 -20.43
CA ASN A 348 -41.64 -7.53 -18.97
C ASN A 348 -40.22 -7.13 -18.51
N ILE A 349 -40.11 -6.53 -17.33
CA ILE A 349 -38.83 -6.18 -16.67
C ILE A 349 -37.87 -7.38 -16.53
N ILE A 350 -38.38 -8.61 -16.47
CA ILE A 350 -37.59 -9.85 -16.45
C ILE A 350 -36.61 -9.93 -17.64
N GLU A 351 -36.96 -9.39 -18.81
CA GLU A 351 -36.05 -9.35 -19.96
C GLU A 351 -34.82 -8.47 -19.71
N LEU A 352 -35.00 -7.36 -19.00
CA LEU A 352 -33.88 -6.49 -18.60
C LEU A 352 -32.95 -7.22 -17.64
N GLU A 353 -33.52 -7.94 -16.67
CA GLU A 353 -32.75 -8.78 -15.76
C GLU A 353 -31.99 -9.85 -16.53
N ASN A 354 -32.61 -10.55 -17.48
CA ASN A 354 -31.96 -11.56 -18.31
C ASN A 354 -30.76 -10.99 -19.09
N LYS A 355 -30.85 -9.74 -19.58
CA LYS A 355 -29.71 -9.05 -20.20
C LYS A 355 -28.57 -8.79 -19.21
N LEU A 356 -28.87 -8.42 -17.97
CA LEU A 356 -27.87 -8.27 -16.91
C LEU A 356 -27.27 -9.64 -16.52
N LYS A 357 -28.08 -10.70 -16.43
CA LYS A 357 -27.60 -12.07 -16.19
C LYS A 357 -26.62 -12.53 -17.28
N LYS A 358 -26.92 -12.22 -18.56
CA LYS A 358 -26.01 -12.47 -19.69
C LYS A 358 -24.70 -11.68 -19.56
N PHE A 359 -24.76 -10.42 -19.11
CA PHE A 359 -23.57 -9.62 -18.82
C PHE A 359 -22.67 -10.27 -17.75
N HIS A 360 -23.25 -10.77 -16.66
CA HIS A 360 -22.49 -11.41 -15.57
C HIS A 360 -21.75 -12.69 -16.00
N LYS A 361 -22.20 -13.35 -17.08
CA LYS A 361 -21.53 -14.52 -17.68
C LYS A 361 -20.58 -14.16 -18.83
N SER A 362 -20.52 -12.88 -19.19
CA SER A 362 -19.77 -12.42 -20.37
C SER A 362 -18.31 -12.09 -20.05
N ILE A 363 -17.57 -11.77 -21.11
CA ILE A 363 -16.20 -11.26 -21.06
C ILE A 363 -16.05 -9.95 -20.26
N LEU A 364 -17.14 -9.18 -20.16
CA LEU A 364 -17.20 -7.91 -19.44
C LEU A 364 -17.40 -8.10 -17.93
N SER A 365 -17.69 -9.32 -17.49
CA SER A 365 -17.90 -9.62 -16.07
C SER A 365 -16.63 -9.39 -15.26
N LYS A 366 -16.80 -8.94 -14.01
CA LYS A 366 -15.71 -8.74 -13.07
C LYS A 366 -14.87 -10.00 -12.89
N ASN A 367 -15.49 -11.17 -12.85
CA ASN A 367 -14.79 -12.45 -12.72
C ASN A 367 -13.91 -12.76 -13.94
N SER A 368 -14.43 -12.59 -15.16
CA SER A 368 -13.65 -12.82 -16.39
C SER A 368 -12.47 -11.86 -16.49
N MET A 369 -12.67 -10.58 -16.16
CA MET A 369 -11.62 -9.56 -16.14
C MET A 369 -10.56 -9.86 -15.08
N MET A 370 -10.98 -10.22 -13.86
CA MET A 370 -10.05 -10.56 -12.77
C MET A 370 -9.20 -11.79 -13.09
N GLU A 371 -9.77 -12.80 -13.73
CA GLU A 371 -9.01 -13.98 -14.15
C GLU A 371 -7.98 -13.63 -15.22
N PHE A 372 -8.35 -12.78 -16.19
CA PHE A 372 -7.40 -12.25 -17.18
C PHE A 372 -6.26 -11.45 -16.52
N PHE A 373 -6.57 -10.61 -15.52
CA PHE A 373 -5.54 -9.87 -14.77
C PHE A 373 -4.62 -10.80 -13.98
N ARG A 374 -5.14 -11.89 -13.39
CA ARG A 374 -4.32 -12.88 -12.70
C ARG A 374 -3.36 -13.58 -13.64
N GLN A 375 -3.84 -13.98 -14.81
CA GLN A 375 -3.04 -14.63 -15.84
C GLN A 375 -1.86 -13.77 -16.30
N HIS A 376 -2.03 -12.45 -16.37
CA HIS A 376 -1.03 -11.52 -16.87
C HIS A 376 -0.34 -10.66 -15.79
N ARG A 377 -0.50 -11.00 -14.50
CA ARG A 377 0.06 -10.24 -13.37
C ARG A 377 1.57 -9.99 -13.48
N SER A 378 2.31 -10.97 -13.99
CA SER A 378 3.77 -10.89 -14.14
C SER A 378 4.22 -9.75 -15.06
N VAL A 379 3.38 -9.33 -16.03
CA VAL A 379 3.68 -8.22 -16.93
C VAL A 379 3.73 -6.90 -16.15
N SER A 380 2.74 -6.65 -15.28
CA SER A 380 2.74 -5.46 -14.42
C SER A 380 3.91 -5.48 -13.43
N THR A 381 4.23 -6.64 -12.82
CA THR A 381 5.42 -6.76 -11.95
C THR A 381 6.72 -6.45 -12.71
N LEU A 382 6.84 -6.92 -13.95
CA LEU A 382 8.00 -6.64 -14.79
C LEU A 382 8.11 -5.14 -15.14
N ALA A 383 6.98 -4.49 -15.43
CA ALA A 383 6.93 -3.05 -15.72
C ALA A 383 7.37 -2.19 -14.52
N GLU A 384 7.05 -2.61 -13.30
CA GLU A 384 7.56 -1.98 -12.07
C GLU A 384 9.05 -2.25 -11.84
N LEU A 385 9.51 -3.48 -12.12
CA LEU A 385 10.85 -3.94 -11.78
C LEU A 385 11.94 -3.38 -12.71
N VAL A 386 11.67 -3.27 -14.00
CA VAL A 386 12.66 -2.84 -15.01
C VAL A 386 13.25 -1.44 -14.68
N PRO A 387 12.44 -0.40 -14.35
CA PRO A 387 12.97 0.89 -13.92
C PRO A 387 13.82 0.81 -12.65
N ILE A 388 13.40 0.02 -11.65
CA ILE A 388 14.12 -0.13 -10.38
C ILE A 388 15.50 -0.76 -10.60
N LEU A 389 15.59 -1.79 -11.43
CA LEU A 389 16.88 -2.41 -11.73
C LEU A 389 17.80 -1.48 -12.53
N LYS A 390 17.22 -0.64 -13.40
CA LYS A 390 17.97 0.36 -14.16
C LYS A 390 18.63 1.40 -13.24
N THR A 391 17.98 1.82 -12.14
CA THR A 391 18.63 2.72 -11.16
C THR A 391 19.81 2.05 -10.44
N LYS A 392 19.77 0.71 -10.31
CA LYS A 392 20.87 -0.12 -9.82
C LYS A 392 21.90 -0.52 -10.89
N ARG A 393 21.85 0.08 -12.08
CA ARG A 393 22.76 -0.20 -13.22
C ARG A 393 22.68 -1.65 -13.73
N VAL A 394 21.54 -2.30 -13.55
CA VAL A 394 21.23 -3.62 -14.11
C VAL A 394 20.29 -3.44 -15.31
N GLU A 395 20.64 -4.03 -16.46
CA GLU A 395 19.89 -3.86 -17.72
C GLU A 395 19.24 -5.19 -18.18
N PHE A 396 17.93 -5.15 -18.45
CA PHE A 396 17.25 -6.27 -19.10
C PHE A 396 17.55 -6.28 -20.59
N LEU A 397 17.86 -7.45 -21.13
CA LEU A 397 18.09 -7.65 -22.55
C LEU A 397 16.76 -7.83 -23.29
N GLY A 398 16.56 -7.00 -24.33
CA GLY A 398 15.41 -7.10 -25.21
C GLY A 398 15.56 -8.21 -26.26
N LYS A 399 14.46 -8.57 -26.93
CA LYS A 399 14.35 -9.63 -27.96
C LYS A 399 15.49 -9.71 -28.99
N ASN A 400 16.04 -8.56 -29.39
CA ASN A 400 17.06 -8.46 -30.43
C ASN A 400 18.50 -8.36 -29.89
N SER A 401 18.68 -8.54 -28.58
CA SER A 401 19.99 -8.42 -27.94
C SER A 401 20.78 -9.70 -28.13
N THR A 402 22.07 -9.54 -28.46
CA THR A 402 23.03 -10.64 -28.49
C THR A 402 24.15 -10.37 -27.49
N ILE A 403 24.79 -11.44 -27.00
CA ILE A 403 25.94 -11.29 -26.11
C ILE A 403 27.07 -10.56 -26.84
N GLU A 404 27.30 -10.85 -28.11
CA GLU A 404 28.35 -10.21 -28.93
C GLU A 404 28.18 -8.69 -28.98
N HIS A 405 26.95 -8.19 -29.09
CA HIS A 405 26.69 -6.75 -29.11
C HIS A 405 27.06 -6.08 -27.77
N ILE A 406 26.75 -6.74 -26.65
CA ILE A 406 27.09 -6.26 -25.30
C ILE A 406 28.60 -6.23 -25.13
N LEU A 407 29.28 -7.31 -25.52
CA LEU A 407 30.74 -7.41 -25.42
C LEU A 407 31.46 -6.39 -26.30
N HIS A 408 30.93 -6.10 -27.49
CA HIS A 408 31.47 -5.05 -28.35
C HIS A 408 31.27 -3.64 -27.74
N LYS A 409 30.10 -3.39 -27.15
CA LYS A 409 29.77 -2.10 -26.52
C LYS A 409 30.60 -1.84 -25.25
N TYR A 410 30.92 -2.89 -24.50
CA TYR A 410 31.61 -2.83 -23.21
C TYR A 410 32.89 -3.67 -23.21
N SER A 411 33.72 -3.51 -24.24
CA SER A 411 34.88 -4.38 -24.50
C SER A 411 35.96 -4.39 -23.42
N ASN A 412 36.00 -3.36 -22.55
CA ASN A 412 37.00 -3.20 -21.49
C ASN A 412 36.36 -3.23 -20.08
N SER A 413 35.22 -3.89 -19.93
CA SER A 413 34.47 -3.95 -18.67
C SER A 413 34.40 -5.38 -18.14
N ASP A 414 34.19 -5.46 -16.82
CA ASP A 414 33.73 -6.67 -16.15
C ASP A 414 32.21 -6.78 -16.32
N ILE A 415 31.73 -7.91 -16.85
CA ILE A 415 30.33 -8.09 -17.24
C ILE A 415 29.77 -9.38 -16.68
N PHE A 416 28.69 -9.26 -15.91
CA PHE A 416 27.88 -10.37 -15.41
C PHE A 416 26.54 -10.42 -16.14
N ILE A 417 26.18 -11.59 -16.68
CA ILE A 417 24.91 -11.80 -17.38
C ILE A 417 24.17 -12.96 -16.71
N LEU A 418 23.04 -12.67 -16.08
CA LEU A 418 22.09 -13.68 -15.62
C LEU A 418 21.30 -14.21 -16.80
N LEU A 419 21.41 -15.50 -17.08
CA LEU A 419 20.67 -16.21 -18.12
C LEU A 419 19.64 -17.13 -17.46
N ASP A 420 18.36 -16.92 -17.73
CA ASP A 420 17.29 -17.74 -17.16
C ASP A 420 16.23 -18.07 -18.24
N ASN A 421 15.68 -19.28 -18.16
CA ASN A 421 14.65 -19.80 -19.06
C ASN A 421 13.23 -19.71 -18.47
N ASN A 422 13.08 -19.12 -17.27
CA ASN A 422 11.78 -18.85 -16.68
C ASN A 422 10.92 -17.93 -17.57
N GLU A 423 9.59 -18.06 -17.45
CA GLU A 423 8.66 -17.23 -18.23
C GLU A 423 8.82 -15.74 -17.94
N TYR A 424 9.01 -15.39 -16.66
CA TYR A 424 9.31 -14.04 -16.20
C TYR A 424 10.38 -14.09 -15.10
N ILE A 425 11.37 -13.19 -15.14
CA ILE A 425 12.40 -13.04 -14.11
C ILE A 425 12.00 -11.84 -13.25
N ILE A 426 11.13 -12.09 -12.27
CA ILE A 426 10.50 -11.05 -11.45
C ILE A 426 10.83 -11.17 -9.95
N ASP A 427 11.48 -12.26 -9.54
CA ASP A 427 11.88 -12.50 -8.15
C ASP A 427 13.34 -12.97 -8.07
N PHE A 428 14.19 -12.14 -7.46
CA PHE A 428 15.62 -12.44 -7.28
C PHE A 428 15.92 -13.30 -6.03
N ASN A 429 14.89 -13.72 -5.28
CA ASN A 429 15.01 -14.71 -4.20
C ASN A 429 14.62 -16.12 -4.65
N SER A 430 14.13 -16.27 -5.88
CA SER A 430 13.58 -17.53 -6.40
C SER A 430 14.59 -18.68 -6.44
N SER A 431 15.89 -18.38 -6.54
CA SER A 431 16.96 -19.36 -6.44
C SER A 431 18.26 -18.77 -5.88
N SER A 432 19.18 -19.64 -5.48
CA SER A 432 20.52 -19.25 -5.02
C SER A 432 21.32 -18.50 -6.09
N VAL A 433 21.10 -18.83 -7.37
CA VAL A 433 21.72 -18.13 -8.51
C VAL A 433 21.21 -16.70 -8.61
N HIS A 434 19.90 -16.51 -8.47
CA HIS A 434 19.28 -15.18 -8.47
C HIS A 434 19.72 -14.33 -7.28
N THR A 435 19.77 -14.94 -6.09
CA THR A 435 20.25 -14.29 -4.87
C THR A 435 21.69 -13.83 -5.05
N MET A 436 22.54 -14.70 -5.59
CA MET A 436 23.93 -14.37 -5.83
C MET A 436 24.10 -13.26 -6.88
N PHE A 437 23.34 -13.30 -7.99
CA PHE A 437 23.36 -12.22 -8.97
C PHE A 437 22.98 -10.87 -8.34
N ARG A 438 21.98 -10.88 -7.44
CA ARG A 438 21.60 -9.70 -6.67
C ARG A 438 22.71 -9.20 -5.76
N ASP A 439 23.33 -10.10 -5.02
CA ASP A 439 24.37 -9.72 -4.07
C ASP A 439 25.58 -9.15 -4.82
N LEU A 440 25.92 -9.69 -6.01
CA LEU A 440 26.96 -9.15 -6.88
C LEU A 440 26.66 -7.71 -7.31
N TYR A 441 25.47 -7.41 -7.83
CA TYR A 441 25.19 -6.03 -8.28
C TYR A 441 24.99 -5.04 -7.12
N ASN A 442 24.53 -5.49 -5.94
CA ASN A 442 24.39 -4.61 -4.77
C ASN A 442 25.73 -4.30 -4.11
N SER A 443 26.74 -5.18 -4.26
CA SER A 443 28.07 -5.00 -3.69
C SER A 443 29.09 -4.36 -4.64
N ASP A 444 28.74 -4.17 -5.91
CA ASP A 444 29.60 -3.53 -6.89
C ASP A 444 29.65 -2.01 -6.69
N GLU A 445 30.86 -1.46 -6.56
CA GLU A 445 31.11 -0.02 -6.41
C GLU A 445 31.04 0.75 -7.75
N GLY A 446 30.58 0.10 -8.83
CA GLY A 446 30.39 0.67 -10.15
C GLY A 446 31.42 0.23 -11.20
N SER A 447 32.28 -0.72 -10.88
CA SER A 447 33.28 -1.28 -11.79
C SER A 447 32.69 -2.23 -12.84
N SER A 448 31.59 -2.91 -12.51
CA SER A 448 31.04 -3.99 -13.31
C SER A 448 29.75 -3.59 -14.03
N LYS A 449 29.36 -4.38 -15.04
CA LYS A 449 28.10 -4.24 -15.77
C LYS A 449 27.24 -5.48 -15.56
N PHE A 450 25.96 -5.28 -15.30
CA PHE A 450 25.03 -6.35 -14.98
C PHE A 450 23.90 -6.41 -15.99
N PHE A 451 23.65 -7.58 -16.56
CA PHE A 451 22.59 -7.81 -17.54
C PHE A 451 21.74 -9.01 -17.16
N ILE A 452 20.46 -8.96 -17.55
CA ILE A 452 19.51 -10.07 -17.37
C ILE A 452 18.97 -10.46 -18.74
N ALA A 453 19.15 -11.72 -19.13
CA ALA A 453 18.59 -12.29 -20.35
C ALA A 453 17.58 -13.37 -20.01
N ASN A 454 16.33 -13.14 -20.39
CA ASN A 454 15.33 -14.19 -20.44
C ASN A 454 15.45 -14.94 -21.78
N LEU A 455 15.75 -16.22 -21.73
CA LEU A 455 16.04 -17.06 -22.89
C LEU A 455 14.80 -17.35 -23.75
N LYS A 456 13.58 -17.25 -23.18
CA LYS A 456 12.34 -17.32 -23.96
C LYS A 456 12.10 -16.06 -24.81
N ILE A 457 12.78 -14.96 -24.47
CA ILE A 457 12.68 -13.67 -25.15
C ILE A 457 13.89 -13.44 -26.05
N CYS A 458 15.09 -13.65 -25.51
CA CYS A 458 16.38 -13.56 -26.21
C CYS A 458 16.73 -14.91 -26.87
N THR A 459 15.94 -15.33 -27.86
CA THR A 459 16.06 -16.65 -28.50
C THR A 459 17.39 -16.90 -29.21
N GLN A 460 18.16 -15.84 -29.49
CA GLN A 460 19.50 -15.93 -30.07
C GLN A 460 20.56 -16.39 -29.07
N ILE A 461 20.30 -16.30 -27.76
CA ILE A 461 21.22 -16.71 -26.70
C ILE A 461 20.93 -18.17 -26.33
N LYS A 462 21.87 -19.08 -26.61
CA LYS A 462 21.77 -20.49 -26.24
C LYS A 462 22.39 -20.74 -24.85
N CYS A 463 21.66 -21.47 -24.01
CA CYS A 463 22.09 -21.82 -22.65
C CYS A 463 21.41 -23.09 -22.12
N SER A 464 21.79 -23.52 -20.91
CA SER A 464 21.24 -24.69 -20.20
C SER A 464 19.77 -24.49 -19.76
N SER A 465 19.14 -25.56 -19.29
CA SER A 465 17.74 -25.57 -18.83
C SER A 465 17.49 -24.91 -17.46
N TYR A 466 18.53 -24.42 -16.79
CA TYR A 466 18.48 -23.83 -15.45
C TYR A 466 19.21 -22.48 -15.41
N PRO A 467 18.90 -21.58 -14.46
CA PRO A 467 19.51 -20.26 -14.42
C PRO A 467 21.02 -20.33 -14.15
N ILE A 468 21.80 -19.53 -14.87
CA ILE A 468 23.25 -19.40 -14.67
C ILE A 468 23.69 -17.93 -14.75
N ILE A 469 24.88 -17.63 -14.21
CA ILE A 469 25.52 -16.33 -14.35
C ILE A 469 26.76 -16.53 -15.23
N ARG A 470 26.81 -15.88 -16.39
CA ARG A 470 28.03 -15.80 -17.21
C ARG A 470 28.84 -14.58 -16.84
N HIS A 471 30.15 -14.73 -16.78
CA HIS A 471 31.09 -13.67 -16.42
C HIS A 471 32.12 -13.47 -17.53
N TYR A 472 32.30 -12.22 -17.95
CA TYR A 472 33.25 -11.81 -18.98
C TYR A 472 34.17 -10.72 -18.46
N ILE A 473 35.46 -10.84 -18.77
CA ILE A 473 36.48 -9.84 -18.47
C ILE A 473 37.08 -9.36 -19.78
N ASN A 474 37.01 -8.05 -20.05
CA ASN A 474 37.59 -7.43 -21.25
C ASN A 474 37.16 -8.13 -22.56
N GLY A 475 35.87 -8.44 -22.66
CA GLY A 475 35.27 -9.10 -23.83
C GLY A 475 35.57 -10.59 -23.97
N ARG A 476 36.32 -11.21 -23.05
CA ARG A 476 36.62 -12.65 -23.05
C ARG A 476 35.80 -13.36 -21.98
N LEU A 477 35.29 -14.55 -22.30
CA LEU A 477 34.57 -15.38 -21.34
C LEU A 477 35.54 -15.83 -20.24
N ASP A 478 35.28 -15.42 -19.01
CA ASP A 478 36.04 -15.83 -17.83
C ASP A 478 35.41 -17.06 -17.17
N SER A 479 34.08 -17.05 -17.02
CA SER A 479 33.33 -18.18 -16.46
C SER A 479 31.97 -18.34 -17.13
N ASP A 480 31.69 -19.57 -17.60
CA ASP A 480 30.40 -19.91 -18.22
C ASP A 480 29.30 -20.12 -17.18
N ASN A 481 29.65 -20.56 -15.97
CA ASN A 481 28.71 -20.66 -14.85
C ASN A 481 29.38 -20.18 -13.56
N TYR A 482 29.40 -18.85 -13.39
CA TYR A 482 30.06 -18.17 -12.28
C TYR A 482 29.52 -18.60 -10.92
N TYR A 483 28.23 -18.94 -10.85
CA TYR A 483 27.62 -19.49 -9.63
C TYR A 483 28.23 -20.85 -9.26
N GLU A 484 28.27 -21.82 -10.18
CA GLU A 484 28.84 -23.15 -9.88
C GLU A 484 30.37 -23.09 -9.71
N ASP A 485 31.07 -22.34 -10.56
CA ASP A 485 32.54 -22.18 -10.53
C ASP A 485 33.02 -21.56 -9.21
N ASN A 486 32.18 -20.74 -8.58
CA ASN A 486 32.47 -20.12 -7.29
C ASN A 486 31.57 -20.64 -6.16
N LYS A 487 30.77 -21.69 -6.39
CA LYS A 487 29.88 -22.28 -5.37
C LYS A 487 30.62 -22.68 -4.12
N ILE A 488 31.85 -23.18 -4.29
CA ILE A 488 32.76 -23.53 -3.20
C ILE A 488 33.20 -22.27 -2.42
N LEU A 489 33.43 -21.12 -3.06
CA LEU A 489 33.77 -19.88 -2.35
C LEU A 489 32.63 -19.39 -1.47
N PHE A 490 31.39 -19.57 -1.91
CA PHE A 490 30.20 -19.11 -1.17
C PHE A 490 29.65 -20.16 -0.20
N THR A 491 30.12 -21.42 -0.27
CA THR A 491 29.76 -22.51 0.65
C THR A 491 30.91 -23.01 1.54
N SER A 492 32.14 -22.51 1.38
CA SER A 492 33.32 -22.91 2.19
C SER A 492 33.74 -21.86 3.21
N ASN A 493 34.43 -22.31 4.25
CA ASN A 493 35.06 -21.45 5.24
C ASN A 493 36.34 -20.83 4.67
N LEU A 494 36.38 -19.49 4.59
CA LEU A 494 37.48 -18.75 3.94
C LEU A 494 38.38 -18.05 4.97
N ILE A 495 39.69 -18.13 4.73
CA ILE A 495 40.72 -17.41 5.49
C ILE A 495 41.46 -16.44 4.55
N LYS A 496 41.58 -15.18 4.97
CA LYS A 496 42.35 -14.14 4.26
C LYS A 496 43.64 -13.88 5.02
N PHE A 497 44.74 -13.79 4.28
CA PHE A 497 46.06 -13.46 4.81
C PHE A 497 46.41 -12.00 4.54
N ASP A 498 46.90 -11.30 5.55
CA ASP A 498 47.38 -9.92 5.46
C ASP A 498 48.59 -9.72 6.41
N PRO A 499 49.81 -9.49 5.90
CA PRO A 499 50.17 -9.35 4.49
C PRO A 499 50.04 -10.67 3.68
N LEU A 500 50.09 -10.55 2.35
CA LEU A 500 49.97 -11.69 1.44
C LEU A 500 51.04 -12.78 1.71
N PRO A 501 50.71 -14.08 1.54
CA PRO A 501 51.65 -15.16 1.79
C PRO A 501 52.92 -15.04 0.93
N SER A 502 54.06 -15.38 1.50
CA SER A 502 55.37 -15.36 0.85
C SER A 502 55.51 -16.55 -0.11
N THR A 503 55.71 -16.27 -1.40
CA THR A 503 55.87 -17.31 -2.45
C THR A 503 57.19 -18.07 -2.36
N LYS A 504 58.16 -17.58 -1.59
CA LYS A 504 59.40 -18.28 -1.22
C LYS A 504 59.34 -18.61 0.27
N PRO A 505 58.98 -19.85 0.66
CA PRO A 505 58.96 -20.23 2.06
C PRO A 505 60.37 -20.17 2.63
N LYS A 506 60.55 -19.52 3.80
CA LYS A 506 61.84 -19.52 4.51
C LYS A 506 62.07 -20.86 5.21
N ASN A 507 60.99 -21.55 5.59
CA ASN A 507 60.98 -22.89 6.15
C ASN A 507 59.85 -23.70 5.51
N ASN A 508 60.17 -24.73 4.72
CA ASN A 508 59.15 -25.63 4.16
C ASN A 508 59.21 -26.97 4.91
N PRO A 509 58.38 -27.20 5.94
CA PRO A 509 58.41 -28.43 6.72
C PRO A 509 58.04 -29.64 5.85
N SER A 510 58.71 -30.77 6.07
CA SER A 510 58.48 -32.02 5.34
C SER A 510 57.12 -32.65 5.63
N GLU A 511 56.51 -32.30 6.76
CA GLU A 511 55.17 -32.73 7.16
C GLU A 511 54.24 -31.51 7.29
N LYS A 512 53.07 -31.61 6.66
CA LYS A 512 51.97 -30.64 6.73
C LYS A 512 50.66 -31.38 6.89
N THR A 513 49.72 -30.79 7.63
CA THR A 513 48.35 -31.31 7.73
C THR A 513 47.35 -30.30 7.21
N LYS A 514 46.19 -30.74 6.73
CA LYS A 514 45.11 -29.82 6.37
C LYS A 514 44.65 -29.06 7.61
N LEU A 515 44.43 -27.75 7.46
CA LEU A 515 43.92 -26.91 8.53
C LEU A 515 42.45 -27.23 8.75
N GLU A 516 42.21 -28.06 9.75
CA GLU A 516 40.90 -28.48 10.22
C GLU A 516 40.76 -27.99 11.66
N ILE A 517 40.21 -26.78 11.79
CA ILE A 517 39.99 -26.15 13.09
C ILE A 517 38.54 -25.67 13.17
N PRO A 518 37.92 -25.69 14.36
CA PRO A 518 36.61 -25.10 14.58
C PRO A 518 36.58 -23.65 14.09
N CYS A 519 35.38 -23.18 13.73
CA CYS A 519 35.21 -21.76 13.46
C CYS A 519 35.71 -20.93 14.66
N PRO A 520 36.61 -19.95 14.49
CA PRO A 520 37.05 -19.06 15.57
C PRO A 520 35.92 -18.21 16.20
N GLN A 521 34.68 -18.41 15.74
CA GLN A 521 33.43 -17.78 16.21
C GLN A 521 32.43 -18.80 16.76
N ASP A 522 32.88 -20.02 17.08
CA ASP A 522 32.10 -21.09 17.73
C ASP A 522 30.71 -21.32 17.12
N CYS A 523 30.69 -21.57 15.80
CA CYS A 523 29.55 -22.21 15.14
C CYS A 523 29.39 -23.65 15.68
N PRO A 524 28.17 -24.21 15.75
CA PRO A 524 27.94 -25.52 16.35
C PRO A 524 28.59 -26.64 15.54
N THR A 525 29.79 -27.01 15.97
CA THR A 525 30.44 -28.35 15.94
C THR A 525 30.40 -29.14 14.64
N ILE A 526 31.33 -28.85 13.72
CA ILE A 526 32.15 -29.81 12.96
C ILE A 526 33.50 -29.11 12.69
N ASP A 527 34.64 -29.77 12.92
CA ASP A 527 35.94 -29.23 12.53
C ASP A 527 35.88 -28.81 11.05
N SER A 528 36.19 -27.55 10.79
CA SER A 528 35.92 -26.93 9.50
C SER A 528 37.19 -26.89 8.68
N ASN A 529 37.12 -27.37 7.44
CA ASN A 529 38.21 -27.28 6.50
C ASN A 529 38.32 -25.85 5.94
N TRP A 530 39.49 -25.23 6.08
CA TRP A 530 39.71 -23.83 5.66
C TRP A 530 40.36 -23.71 4.31
N ARG A 531 39.91 -22.74 3.51
CA ARG A 531 40.48 -22.43 2.19
C ARG A 531 40.96 -20.99 2.12
N CYS A 532 42.10 -20.79 1.47
CA CYS A 532 42.64 -19.46 1.25
C CYS A 532 41.72 -18.69 0.30
N PHE A 533 41.30 -17.48 0.71
CA PHE A 533 40.46 -16.58 -0.08
C PHE A 533 41.03 -16.32 -1.50
N ARG A 534 42.36 -16.28 -1.62
CA ARG A 534 43.05 -15.93 -2.88
C ARG A 534 43.25 -17.11 -3.83
N CYS A 535 43.88 -18.21 -3.41
CA CYS A 535 44.12 -19.37 -4.29
C CYS A 535 42.99 -20.41 -4.27
N LYS A 536 41.99 -20.28 -3.39
CA LYS A 536 40.83 -21.18 -3.27
C LYS A 536 41.18 -22.62 -2.85
N LYS A 537 42.44 -22.90 -2.51
CA LYS A 537 42.95 -24.21 -2.04
C LYS A 537 42.86 -24.34 -0.53
N HIS A 538 42.90 -25.60 -0.07
CA HIS A 538 43.01 -25.90 1.35
C HIS A 538 44.25 -25.24 1.94
N VAL A 539 44.07 -24.66 3.12
CA VAL A 539 45.19 -24.19 3.93
C VAL A 539 45.73 -25.38 4.71
N GLU A 540 47.04 -25.48 4.81
CA GLU A 540 47.75 -26.52 5.54
C GLU A 540 48.54 -25.89 6.69
N TYR A 541 48.62 -26.59 7.83
CA TYR A 541 49.45 -26.21 8.96
C TYR A 541 50.75 -27.03 8.95
N GLY A 542 51.89 -26.34 9.04
CA GLY A 542 53.21 -26.98 8.98
C GLY A 542 53.87 -27.20 10.34
N TYR A 543 53.12 -27.17 11.45
CA TYR A 543 53.62 -27.37 12.82
C TYR A 543 54.72 -26.40 13.26
N ASN A 544 54.87 -25.28 12.55
CA ASN A 544 55.89 -24.27 12.80
C ASN A 544 55.29 -22.87 12.90
N GLU A 545 54.03 -22.76 13.37
CA GLU A 545 53.27 -21.50 13.48
C GLU A 545 53.00 -20.79 12.14
N HIS A 546 53.20 -21.50 11.03
CA HIS A 546 52.92 -20.99 9.68
C HIS A 546 51.84 -21.84 8.99
N LEU A 547 51.02 -21.14 8.22
CA LEU A 547 49.99 -21.66 7.36
C LEU A 547 50.46 -21.60 5.90
N TYR A 548 50.14 -22.65 5.15
CA TYR A 548 50.58 -22.84 3.78
C TYR A 548 49.38 -22.98 2.87
N CYS A 549 49.43 -22.32 1.72
CA CYS A 549 48.55 -22.59 0.60
C CYS A 549 49.32 -22.35 -0.70
N GLU A 550 48.69 -22.50 -1.86
CA GLU A 550 49.35 -22.19 -3.14
C GLU A 550 49.80 -20.72 -3.29
N CYS A 551 49.31 -19.79 -2.46
CA CYS A 551 49.83 -18.43 -2.45
C CYS A 551 51.19 -18.30 -1.76
N GLY A 552 51.61 -19.29 -0.96
CA GLY A 552 52.87 -19.26 -0.20
C GLY A 552 52.71 -19.52 1.30
N GLU A 553 53.78 -19.19 2.03
CA GLU A 553 53.87 -19.30 3.50
C GLU A 553 53.35 -18.00 4.15
N SER A 554 52.46 -18.13 5.13
CA SER A 554 52.01 -17.01 5.96
C SER A 554 52.10 -17.38 7.43
N ASN A 555 52.58 -16.46 8.26
CA ASN A 555 52.48 -16.64 9.70
C ASN A 555 50.99 -16.74 10.11
N ILE A 556 50.67 -17.60 11.08
CA ILE A 556 49.28 -17.82 11.52
C ILE A 556 48.61 -16.51 12.00
N THR A 557 49.39 -15.58 12.57
CA THR A 557 48.91 -14.27 13.05
C THR A 557 48.43 -13.31 11.95
N HIS A 558 48.79 -13.58 10.69
CA HIS A 558 48.33 -12.77 9.54
C HIS A 558 46.91 -13.16 9.05
N SER A 559 46.22 -14.05 9.76
CA SER A 559 44.90 -14.59 9.39
C SER A 559 43.75 -13.69 9.89
N LYS A 560 42.79 -13.34 9.02
CA LYS A 560 41.60 -12.50 9.35
C LYS A 560 40.29 -13.32 9.37
N PHE A 561 39.47 -13.18 10.43
CA PHE A 561 38.15 -13.81 10.64
C PHE A 561 37.05 -12.75 10.99
N LYS A 562 35.73 -13.07 10.97
CA LYS A 562 34.55 -12.12 11.00
C LYS A 562 34.23 -11.39 12.37
N LYS A 563 33.18 -10.53 12.42
CA LYS A 563 32.91 -9.37 13.34
C LYS A 563 31.91 -9.58 14.52
N ILE A 564 32.04 -8.83 15.64
CA ILE A 564 31.12 -8.75 16.82
C ILE A 564 30.25 -7.48 16.75
N ASN A 565 28.95 -7.57 17.07
CA ASN A 565 28.02 -6.42 17.12
C ASN A 565 27.42 -6.23 18.53
N ILE A 566 27.30 -4.99 18.99
CA ILE A 566 26.82 -4.56 20.31
C ILE A 566 25.82 -3.41 20.10
N LEU A 567 24.62 -3.52 20.66
CA LEU A 567 23.58 -2.48 20.62
C LEU A 567 23.55 -1.71 21.94
N LEU A 568 23.57 -0.37 21.89
CA LEU A 568 23.49 0.49 23.08
C LEU A 568 22.05 0.98 23.28
N LEU A 569 21.51 0.86 24.50
CA LEU A 569 20.13 1.22 24.84
C LEU A 569 20.08 2.08 26.11
N GLY A 570 19.26 3.14 26.11
CA GLY A 570 19.05 4.01 27.27
C GLY A 570 18.29 5.30 26.97
N GLU A 571 17.80 5.99 28.01
CA GLU A 571 17.03 7.23 27.92
C GLU A 571 17.78 8.34 27.16
N THR A 572 17.05 9.32 26.63
CA THR A 572 17.65 10.53 26.05
C THR A 572 18.51 11.24 27.09
N GLY A 573 19.73 11.63 26.71
CA GLY A 573 20.66 12.32 27.62
C GLY A 573 21.44 11.42 28.59
N VAL A 574 21.25 10.09 28.59
CA VAL A 574 21.98 9.16 29.49
C VAL A 574 23.48 9.01 29.17
N GLY A 575 23.97 9.62 28.08
CA GLY A 575 25.38 9.61 27.70
C GLY A 575 25.82 8.48 26.76
N LYS A 576 24.94 7.90 25.93
CA LYS A 576 25.29 6.84 24.95
C LYS A 576 26.34 7.31 23.93
N SER A 577 26.09 8.43 23.29
CA SER A 577 27.00 9.03 22.30
C SER A 577 28.29 9.52 22.96
N THR A 578 28.19 10.06 24.20
CA THR A 578 29.33 10.41 25.03
C THR A 578 30.19 9.18 25.36
N PHE A 579 29.58 8.04 25.67
CA PHE A 579 30.28 6.77 25.88
C PHE A 579 31.01 6.30 24.62
N ILE A 580 30.44 6.44 23.42
CA ILE A 580 31.11 6.06 22.16
C ILE A 580 32.38 6.90 21.93
N ASN A 581 32.28 8.22 22.13
CA ASN A 581 33.43 9.12 22.06
C ASN A 581 34.48 8.81 23.13
N ALA A 582 34.04 8.63 24.38
CA ALA A 582 34.91 8.30 25.49
C ALA A 582 35.63 6.96 25.25
N PHE A 583 34.90 5.94 24.79
CA PHE A 583 35.44 4.62 24.45
C PHE A 583 36.50 4.68 23.35
N ALA A 584 36.31 5.50 22.31
CA ALA A 584 37.33 5.73 21.28
C ALA A 584 38.64 6.28 21.85
N ASN A 585 38.55 7.18 22.84
CA ASN A 585 39.69 7.79 23.50
C ASN A 585 40.33 6.90 24.57
N TYR A 586 39.56 6.09 25.29
CA TYR A 586 40.07 5.06 26.20
C TYR A 586 40.90 4.00 25.47
N LEU A 587 40.55 3.68 24.22
CA LEU A 587 41.35 2.82 23.35
C LEU A 587 42.65 3.49 22.88
N LYS A 588 42.63 4.82 22.72
CA LYS A 588 43.76 5.62 22.20
C LYS A 588 44.78 6.03 23.27
N PHE A 589 44.34 6.30 24.51
CA PHE A 589 45.16 6.88 25.57
C PHE A 589 45.06 6.14 26.92
N ASN A 590 46.20 5.84 27.52
CA ASN A 590 46.28 5.09 28.79
C ASN A 590 45.97 5.93 30.03
N THR A 591 46.26 7.23 29.98
CA THR A 591 46.13 8.15 31.11
C THR A 591 45.49 9.45 30.64
N LEU A 592 44.82 10.16 31.56
CA LEU A 592 44.23 11.46 31.27
C LEU A 592 45.29 12.46 30.81
N ASP A 593 46.49 12.44 31.38
CA ASP A 593 47.59 13.34 30.98
C ASP A 593 48.06 13.11 29.53
N ASN A 594 48.10 11.85 29.09
CA ASN A 594 48.40 11.53 27.70
C ASN A 594 47.30 12.07 26.77
N ALA A 595 46.04 11.94 27.18
CA ALA A 595 44.90 12.48 26.42
C ALA A 595 44.90 14.02 26.38
N LYS A 596 45.31 14.71 27.47
CA LYS A 596 45.48 16.18 27.49
C LYS A 596 46.52 16.68 26.49
N SER A 597 47.61 15.93 26.35
CA SER A 597 48.75 16.28 25.48
C SER A 597 48.58 15.83 24.03
N GLY A 598 47.57 15.01 23.73
CA GLY A 598 47.34 14.42 22.42
C GLY A 598 46.04 14.88 21.76
N ASP A 599 45.86 14.52 20.49
CA ASP A 599 44.65 14.84 19.74
C ASP A 599 43.52 13.87 20.13
N ILE A 600 42.51 14.38 20.83
CA ILE A 600 41.32 13.60 21.21
C ILE A 600 40.46 13.28 19.99
N GLU A 601 39.81 12.13 20.01
CA GLU A 601 38.92 11.66 18.96
C GLU A 601 37.49 12.08 19.25
N VAL A 602 36.83 12.68 18.26
CA VAL A 602 35.43 13.09 18.36
C VAL A 602 34.68 12.47 17.19
N LEU A 603 34.08 11.30 17.46
CA LEU A 603 33.30 10.54 16.48
C LEU A 603 31.89 11.14 16.32
N ILE A 604 31.35 11.69 17.40
CA ILE A 604 30.03 12.32 17.46
C ILE A 604 30.22 13.73 18.04
N PRO A 605 29.87 14.82 17.34
CA PRO A 605 30.04 16.19 17.86
C PRO A 605 29.29 16.39 19.20
N PRO A 606 29.99 16.66 20.33
CA PRO A 606 29.33 16.90 21.61
C PRO A 606 28.87 18.35 21.74
N GLU A 607 27.73 18.56 22.40
CA GLU A 607 27.27 19.87 22.87
C GLU A 607 26.77 19.73 24.31
N PHE A 608 27.34 20.51 25.23
CA PHE A 608 26.94 20.54 26.64
C PHE A 608 27.29 21.91 27.24
N THR A 609 26.74 22.21 28.43
CA THR A 609 26.91 23.50 29.09
C THR A 609 27.50 23.30 30.48
N TYR A 610 28.58 24.01 30.78
CA TYR A 610 29.17 24.12 32.11
C TYR A 610 28.67 25.41 32.80
N MET A 611 28.48 25.38 34.11
CA MET A 611 28.36 26.61 34.91
C MET A 611 29.70 26.88 35.60
N ASP A 612 30.20 28.10 35.45
CA ASP A 612 31.42 28.53 36.14
C ASP A 612 31.14 28.92 37.62
N ASP A 613 32.20 29.21 38.37
CA ASP A 613 32.13 29.63 39.78
C ASP A 613 31.34 30.94 39.99
N ASN A 614 31.04 31.69 38.93
CA ASN A 614 30.25 32.92 38.95
C ASN A 614 28.78 32.70 38.57
N TYR A 615 28.34 31.44 38.40
CA TYR A 615 27.02 31.03 37.90
C TYR A 615 26.74 31.45 36.45
N GLU A 616 27.76 31.71 35.65
CA GLU A 616 27.62 31.95 34.22
C GLU A 616 27.72 30.64 33.43
N SER A 617 26.78 30.42 32.50
CA SER A 617 26.72 29.23 31.68
C SER A 617 27.60 29.36 30.43
N VAL A 618 28.55 28.45 30.26
CA VAL A 618 29.42 28.34 29.09
C VAL A 618 29.05 27.08 28.30
N THR A 619 28.51 27.25 27.09
CA THR A 619 28.20 26.14 26.19
C THR A 619 29.41 25.78 25.35
N ILE A 620 29.86 24.53 25.43
CA ILE A 620 30.99 24.00 24.68
C ILE A 620 30.48 23.19 23.49
N LYS A 621 31.02 23.48 22.30
CA LYS A 621 30.69 22.82 21.03
C LYS A 621 31.96 22.40 20.30
N LEU A 622 32.08 21.13 19.93
CA LEU A 622 33.27 20.60 19.24
C LEU A 622 32.89 19.83 17.97
N GLY A 623 33.31 20.32 16.79
CA GLY A 623 33.09 19.67 15.48
C GLY A 623 32.37 20.57 14.45
N ASN A 624 32.24 20.09 13.21
CA ASN A 624 31.50 20.78 12.15
C ASN A 624 30.01 20.42 12.22
N TYR A 625 29.17 21.36 12.66
CA TYR A 625 27.71 21.20 12.65
C TYR A 625 27.17 21.49 11.24
N ASP A 626 26.33 20.60 10.72
CA ASP A 626 25.71 20.76 9.40
C ASP A 626 24.67 21.90 9.44
N SER A 627 24.89 22.97 8.67
CA SER A 627 24.09 24.20 8.67
C SER A 627 22.64 24.03 8.22
N ASN A 628 22.25 22.85 7.73
CA ASN A 628 20.89 22.54 7.29
C ASN A 628 19.99 21.88 8.37
N LYS A 629 20.49 21.69 9.60
CA LYS A 629 19.71 21.14 10.73
C LYS A 629 20.10 21.82 12.06
N PRO A 630 19.53 22.98 12.41
CA PRO A 630 19.72 23.53 13.75
C PRO A 630 19.12 22.57 14.80
N LEU A 631 19.81 22.44 15.93
CA LEU A 631 19.32 21.76 17.14
C LEU A 631 18.65 22.82 18.04
N GLU A 632 17.43 22.57 18.50
CA GLU A 632 16.80 23.39 19.56
C GLU A 632 17.23 22.92 20.96
N GLU A 633 17.16 23.80 21.96
CA GLU A 633 17.52 23.50 23.35
C GLU A 633 16.72 22.30 23.88
N GLY A 634 17.41 21.17 24.13
CA GLY A 634 16.81 19.93 24.63
C GLY A 634 16.54 18.83 23.59
N GLU A 635 16.94 19.00 22.32
CA GLU A 635 16.85 17.93 21.30
C GLU A 635 17.99 16.88 21.40
N SER A 636 17.69 15.60 21.09
CA SER A 636 18.69 14.51 21.01
C SER A 636 19.63 14.67 19.81
N SER A 637 20.94 14.56 20.03
CA SER A 637 21.97 14.61 18.97
C SER A 637 21.87 13.41 18.00
N THR A 638 21.50 12.23 18.48
CA THR A 638 21.31 11.02 17.65
C THR A 638 19.85 10.92 17.20
N ARG A 639 19.59 11.08 15.90
CA ARG A 639 18.24 11.07 15.27
C ARG A 639 17.92 9.78 14.50
N GLU A 640 18.93 8.96 14.16
CA GLU A 640 18.81 7.66 13.47
C GLU A 640 19.80 6.66 14.10
N CYS A 641 19.61 5.35 13.89
CA CYS A 641 20.55 4.33 14.38
C CYS A 641 21.85 4.34 13.56
N GLU A 642 22.99 4.55 14.22
CA GLU A 642 24.29 4.63 13.56
C GLU A 642 25.25 3.55 14.09
N SER A 643 26.09 3.01 13.21
CA SER A 643 27.04 1.95 13.55
C SER A 643 28.48 2.45 13.56
N TYR A 644 29.15 2.32 14.70
CA TYR A 644 30.56 2.69 14.93
C TYR A 644 31.41 1.43 15.06
N VAL A 645 32.33 1.23 14.11
CA VAL A 645 33.13 0.00 13.99
C VAL A 645 34.55 0.25 14.49
N PHE A 646 34.91 -0.38 15.60
CA PHE A 646 36.22 -0.32 16.23
C PHE A 646 37.07 -1.53 15.83
N HIS A 647 38.27 -1.26 15.31
CA HIS A 647 39.24 -2.27 14.92
C HIS A 647 40.20 -2.58 16.08
N LEU A 648 40.24 -3.84 16.52
CA LEU A 648 41.11 -4.34 17.61
C LEU A 648 42.24 -5.25 17.06
N PRO A 649 43.34 -5.49 17.81
CA PRO A 649 44.36 -6.46 17.43
C PRO A 649 43.84 -7.90 17.29
N GLU A 650 44.65 -8.80 16.71
CA GLU A 650 44.26 -10.16 16.30
C GLU A 650 43.06 -10.19 15.33
N ASN A 651 42.84 -9.10 14.58
CA ASN A 651 41.81 -8.98 13.55
C ASN A 651 40.35 -9.10 14.07
N ARG A 652 40.09 -8.68 15.31
CA ARG A 652 38.73 -8.62 15.89
C ARG A 652 38.07 -7.26 15.61
N LEU A 653 36.77 -7.27 15.34
CA LEU A 653 35.97 -6.08 15.06
C LEU A 653 34.83 -5.97 16.07
N ILE A 654 34.66 -4.82 16.71
CA ILE A 654 33.50 -4.48 17.55
C ILE A 654 32.69 -3.41 16.83
N ARG A 655 31.41 -3.67 16.56
CA ARG A 655 30.45 -2.65 16.12
C ARG A 655 29.60 -2.24 17.30
N LEU A 656 29.69 -0.97 17.72
CA LEU A 656 28.71 -0.34 18.60
C LEU A 656 27.62 0.27 17.74
N ILE A 657 26.37 -0.06 18.01
CA ILE A 657 25.21 0.51 17.34
C ILE A 657 24.61 1.54 18.30
N ASP A 658 24.80 2.82 17.98
CA ASP A 658 24.17 3.93 18.69
C ASP A 658 22.70 3.99 18.30
N THR A 659 21.85 4.23 19.29
CA THR A 659 20.41 4.33 19.09
C THR A 659 19.90 5.68 19.59
N PRO A 660 18.89 6.29 18.96
CA PRO A 660 18.20 7.45 19.51
C PRO A 660 17.81 7.27 20.99
N GLY A 661 17.73 8.37 21.74
CA GLY A 661 17.26 8.32 23.13
C GLY A 661 15.82 7.81 23.27
N ILE A 662 15.55 7.05 24.34
CA ILE A 662 14.19 6.65 24.69
C ILE A 662 13.51 7.81 25.44
N GLY A 663 12.38 8.32 24.92
CA GLY A 663 11.62 9.46 25.47
C GLY A 663 12.04 10.80 24.88
N ASP A 664 11.54 11.13 23.68
CA ASP A 664 11.81 12.38 22.97
C ASP A 664 10.71 13.42 23.26
N THR A 665 11.08 14.69 23.45
CA THR A 665 10.16 15.77 23.87
C THR A 665 9.14 16.18 22.78
N ARG A 666 9.24 15.60 21.57
CA ARG A 666 8.41 15.91 20.40
C ARG A 666 7.08 15.14 20.30
N GLY A 667 6.74 14.30 21.28
CA GLY A 667 5.39 13.73 21.46
C GLY A 667 5.23 12.24 21.13
N SER A 668 4.05 11.69 21.46
CA SER A 668 3.79 10.24 21.55
C SER A 668 3.80 9.46 20.22
N GLU A 669 3.59 10.11 19.07
CA GLU A 669 3.70 9.48 17.74
C GLU A 669 5.17 9.28 17.31
N TYR A 670 6.05 10.24 17.62
CA TYR A 670 7.49 10.13 17.35
C TYR A 670 8.16 9.15 18.30
N ASP A 671 7.74 9.12 19.55
CA ASP A 671 8.14 8.08 20.50
C ASP A 671 7.71 6.68 20.03
N LYS A 672 6.56 6.54 19.36
CA LYS A 672 6.11 5.26 18.79
C LYS A 672 6.98 4.83 17.61
N LYS A 673 7.42 5.76 16.76
CA LYS A 673 8.33 5.52 15.63
C LYS A 673 9.78 5.25 16.08
N ASN A 674 10.25 5.96 17.09
CA ASN A 674 11.54 5.69 17.76
C ASN A 674 11.49 4.40 18.58
N CYS A 675 10.34 4.04 19.13
CA CYS A 675 10.14 2.77 19.84
C CYS A 675 9.86 1.59 18.91
N GLU A 676 9.31 1.77 17.71
CA GLU A 676 9.35 0.74 16.67
C GLU A 676 10.80 0.49 16.21
N ASN A 677 11.69 1.48 16.39
CA ASN A 677 13.13 1.34 16.23
C ASN A 677 13.90 0.90 17.50
N ILE A 678 13.33 0.92 18.72
CA ILE A 678 14.08 0.70 20.00
C ILE A 678 13.30 -0.06 21.12
N LEU A 679 11.99 0.13 21.29
CA LEU A 679 11.04 -0.37 22.32
C LEU A 679 11.35 -0.06 23.82
N TRP A 680 10.82 1.09 24.28
CA TRP A 680 10.05 1.42 25.52
C TRP A 680 10.55 1.12 26.97
N ASN A 681 11.12 2.16 27.61
CA ASN A 681 11.06 2.63 29.03
C ASN A 681 11.63 1.80 30.20
N THR A 682 12.88 2.09 30.62
CA THR A 682 13.72 1.10 31.32
C THR A 682 14.13 1.33 32.79
N LEU A 683 13.75 2.39 33.51
CA LEU A 683 14.18 2.47 34.94
C LEU A 683 13.07 2.57 36.00
N LEU A 684 12.13 3.51 35.89
CA LEU A 684 11.04 3.62 36.89
C LEU A 684 9.93 2.57 36.69
N PRO A 685 9.45 2.32 35.46
CA PRO A 685 8.52 1.23 35.17
C PRO A 685 9.18 -0.14 35.35
N LEU A 686 10.47 -0.29 35.03
CA LEU A 686 11.20 -1.55 35.18
C LEU A 686 11.27 -1.98 36.65
N LYS A 687 11.55 -1.07 37.59
CA LYS A 687 11.45 -1.37 39.04
C LYS A 687 10.02 -1.75 39.45
N LYS A 688 9.01 -1.02 38.98
CA LYS A 688 7.59 -1.24 39.34
C LYS A 688 7.00 -2.51 38.71
N GLN A 689 7.46 -2.88 37.51
CA GLN A 689 7.10 -4.12 36.80
C GLN A 689 7.91 -5.30 37.30
N LEU A 690 9.20 -5.17 37.64
CA LEU A 690 9.98 -6.24 38.28
C LEU A 690 9.38 -6.62 39.64
N GLU A 691 8.87 -5.65 40.42
CA GLU A 691 8.11 -5.97 41.63
C GLU A 691 6.73 -6.60 41.36
N LYS A 692 6.08 -6.25 40.25
CA LYS A 692 4.81 -6.85 39.82
C LYS A 692 5.00 -8.28 39.26
N LEU A 693 6.07 -8.50 38.48
CA LEU A 693 6.53 -9.79 37.94
C LEU A 693 6.97 -10.73 39.07
N LYS A 694 7.75 -10.25 40.06
CA LYS A 694 8.05 -11.01 41.28
C LYS A 694 6.81 -11.47 42.05
N LYS A 695 5.69 -10.74 41.95
CA LYS A 695 4.41 -11.10 42.58
C LYS A 695 3.51 -11.99 41.71
N GLN A 696 3.70 -12.03 40.38
CA GLN A 696 2.76 -12.64 39.44
C GLN A 696 3.33 -13.78 38.57
N THR A 697 4.64 -13.89 38.40
CA THR A 697 5.27 -14.96 37.60
C THR A 697 6.22 -15.78 38.47
N LYS A 698 5.94 -17.08 38.63
CA LYS A 698 6.92 -18.10 39.03
C LYS A 698 7.85 -18.49 37.87
N SER A 699 8.27 -17.53 37.04
CA SER A 699 9.32 -17.77 36.04
C SER A 699 10.67 -17.35 36.62
N ASP A 700 11.63 -18.26 36.61
CA ASP A 700 13.01 -18.07 37.11
C ASP A 700 13.87 -17.13 36.23
N VAL A 701 13.27 -16.18 35.50
CA VAL A 701 14.03 -15.20 34.71
C VAL A 701 14.34 -13.99 35.58
N GLU A 702 15.40 -14.12 36.36
CA GLU A 702 16.01 -13.02 37.10
C GLU A 702 17.09 -12.36 36.23
N ILE A 703 16.98 -11.05 35.95
CA ILE A 703 18.15 -10.27 35.52
C ILE A 703 19.02 -10.14 36.76
N LYS A 704 19.99 -11.05 36.89
CA LYS A 704 20.88 -11.10 38.03
C LYS A 704 21.80 -9.89 38.05
N VAL A 705 21.40 -8.85 38.77
CA VAL A 705 22.21 -7.64 38.98
C VAL A 705 23.37 -7.99 39.92
N HIS A 706 24.45 -8.52 39.34
CA HIS A 706 25.70 -8.80 40.03
C HIS A 706 26.75 -7.76 39.62
N LYS A 707 27.70 -7.48 40.52
CA LYS A 707 28.82 -6.58 40.28
C LYS A 707 29.58 -6.93 38.98
N ASP A 708 29.58 -8.21 38.61
CA ASP A 708 30.28 -8.74 37.43
C ASP A 708 29.66 -8.34 36.08
N ILE A 709 28.45 -7.78 36.05
CA ILE A 709 27.78 -7.35 34.80
C ILE A 709 27.34 -5.87 34.80
N ILE A 710 27.66 -5.13 35.86
CA ILE A 710 27.38 -3.68 35.97
C ILE A 710 28.67 -2.92 35.77
N TYR A 711 28.79 -2.13 34.70
CA TYR A 711 30.00 -1.37 34.38
C TYR A 711 29.76 0.11 34.64
N CYS A 712 30.65 0.74 35.41
CA CYS A 712 30.55 2.14 35.78
C CYS A 712 31.53 2.96 34.93
N PHE A 713 30.99 3.82 34.08
CA PHE A 713 31.78 4.75 33.27
C PHE A 713 31.48 6.17 33.71
N ASP A 714 32.51 7.00 33.72
CA ASP A 714 32.37 8.42 33.93
C ASP A 714 32.54 9.18 32.61
N ASN A 715 31.57 10.04 32.33
CA ASN A 715 31.53 10.88 31.13
C ASN A 715 32.27 12.20 31.35
N GLU A 716 32.42 12.64 32.60
CA GLU A 716 32.99 13.95 32.97
C GLU A 716 34.45 14.07 32.54
N SER A 717 35.18 12.97 32.43
CA SER A 717 36.58 12.97 32.00
C SER A 717 36.77 13.29 30.51
N PHE A 718 35.82 12.92 29.64
CA PHE A 718 35.81 13.32 28.23
C PHE A 718 35.28 14.75 28.04
N GLU A 719 34.25 15.12 28.80
CA GLU A 719 33.72 16.50 28.83
C GLU A 719 34.78 17.48 29.34
N TYR A 720 35.58 17.09 30.33
CA TYR A 720 36.75 17.85 30.78
C TYR A 720 37.81 18.04 29.69
N LEU A 721 38.16 17.01 28.92
CA LEU A 721 39.14 17.11 27.83
C LEU A 721 38.68 18.07 26.72
N THR A 722 37.37 18.19 26.53
CA THR A 722 36.78 19.13 25.58
C THR A 722 36.67 20.54 26.17
N ALA A 723 36.48 20.66 27.49
CA ALA A 723 36.33 21.93 28.21
C ALA A 723 37.64 22.63 28.61
N ILE A 724 38.75 21.89 28.79
CA ILE A 724 40.02 22.41 29.34
C ILE A 724 40.62 23.57 28.51
N LYS A 725 40.22 23.72 27.25
CA LYS A 725 40.66 24.82 26.38
C LYS A 725 39.94 26.14 26.67
N GLU A 726 38.76 26.10 27.29
CA GLU A 726 37.87 27.24 27.52
C GLU A 726 37.59 27.50 29.00
N ILE A 727 37.73 26.48 29.86
CA ILE A 727 37.42 26.51 31.29
C ILE A 727 38.66 26.11 32.11
N LYS A 728 38.89 26.79 33.24
CA LYS A 728 39.97 26.49 34.18
C LYS A 728 39.47 25.58 35.30
N PHE A 729 40.18 24.48 35.53
CA PHE A 729 39.88 23.52 36.60
C PHE A 729 40.91 23.61 37.71
N THR A 730 40.50 23.31 38.95
CA THR A 730 41.39 23.24 40.11
C THR A 730 42.21 21.95 40.09
N GLN A 731 43.37 21.97 40.74
CA GLN A 731 44.25 20.80 40.83
C GLN A 731 43.57 19.57 41.48
N ASN A 732 42.60 19.80 42.37
CA ASN A 732 41.84 18.75 43.03
C ASN A 732 40.80 18.11 42.08
N GLU A 733 40.15 18.91 41.23
CA GLU A 733 39.24 18.42 40.19
C GLU A 733 39.98 17.61 39.13
N GLU A 734 41.16 18.07 38.70
CA GLU A 734 41.96 17.32 37.73
C GLU A 734 42.41 15.95 38.25
N GLN A 735 42.73 15.86 39.55
CA GLN A 735 43.08 14.59 40.19
C GLN A 735 41.89 13.63 40.25
N ASN A 736 40.70 14.13 40.61
CA ASN A 736 39.47 13.34 40.62
C ASN A 736 39.12 12.81 39.22
N LEU A 737 39.25 13.66 38.19
CA LEU A 737 38.99 13.29 36.80
C LEU A 737 40.02 12.28 36.28
N ALA A 738 41.29 12.37 36.69
CA ALA A 738 42.32 11.40 36.33
C ALA A 738 42.07 10.03 36.97
N GLU A 739 41.62 9.99 38.23
CA GLU A 739 41.21 8.74 38.88
C GLU A 739 39.98 8.13 38.21
N SER A 740 39.03 8.98 37.81
CA SER A 740 37.81 8.55 37.14
C SER A 740 38.04 8.03 35.72
N TRP A 741 38.95 8.66 34.97
CA TRP A 741 39.43 8.17 33.66
C TRP A 741 39.99 6.75 33.79
N LYS A 742 40.88 6.54 34.77
CA LYS A 742 41.49 5.22 35.01
C LYS A 742 40.44 4.16 35.33
N ARG A 743 39.48 4.48 36.20
CA ARG A 743 38.38 3.57 36.54
C ARG A 743 37.51 3.23 35.32
N SER A 744 37.23 4.19 34.45
CA SER A 744 36.43 3.99 33.23
C SER A 744 37.16 3.13 32.20
N VAL A 745 38.48 3.26 32.09
CA VAL A 745 39.34 2.36 31.30
C VAL A 745 39.29 0.93 31.85
N ASP A 746 39.44 0.75 33.16
CA ASP A 746 39.39 -0.56 33.83
C ASP A 746 38.02 -1.25 33.66
N GLU A 747 36.92 -0.49 33.76
CA GLU A 747 35.57 -0.99 33.53
C GLU A 747 35.31 -1.34 32.06
N SER A 748 35.90 -0.59 31.12
CA SER A 748 35.83 -0.88 29.68
C SER A 748 36.54 -2.20 29.36
N LEU A 749 37.71 -2.43 29.95
CA LEU A 749 38.46 -3.69 29.85
C LEU A 749 37.65 -4.87 30.38
N ARG A 750 36.96 -4.66 31.52
CA ARG A 750 36.11 -5.68 32.14
C ARG A 750 34.91 -6.03 31.27
N LEU A 751 34.28 -5.02 30.66
CA LEU A 751 33.15 -5.19 29.73
C LEU A 751 33.57 -6.05 28.53
N ILE A 752 34.67 -5.71 27.88
CA ILE A 752 35.16 -6.48 26.72
C ILE A 752 35.52 -7.92 27.10
N LYS A 753 36.18 -8.14 28.24
CA LYS A 753 36.49 -9.49 28.76
C LYS A 753 35.24 -10.34 28.98
N TYR A 754 34.15 -9.73 29.41
CA TYR A 754 32.88 -10.41 29.62
C TYR A 754 32.19 -10.71 28.29
N LEU A 755 32.09 -9.73 27.39
CA LEU A 755 31.42 -9.88 26.10
C LEU A 755 32.05 -10.97 25.23
N VAL A 756 33.38 -11.11 25.26
CA VAL A 756 34.10 -12.18 24.55
C VAL A 756 33.70 -13.59 25.04
N LYS A 757 33.17 -13.72 26.26
CA LYS A 757 32.74 -15.00 26.85
C LYS A 757 31.24 -15.28 26.69
N CYS A 758 30.46 -14.34 26.18
CA CYS A 758 29.01 -14.48 26.04
C CYS A 758 28.65 -15.36 24.84
N LYS A 759 27.67 -16.27 25.02
CA LYS A 759 27.11 -17.04 23.89
C LYS A 759 26.30 -16.09 22.99
N PRO A 760 26.58 -16.02 21.67
CA PRO A 760 25.85 -15.13 20.77
C PRO A 760 24.37 -15.53 20.68
N HIS A 761 23.51 -14.52 20.65
CA HIS A 761 22.07 -14.71 20.43
C HIS A 761 21.79 -15.03 18.96
N ILE A 762 20.97 -16.04 18.69
CA ILE A 762 20.56 -16.39 17.32
C ILE A 762 19.53 -15.36 16.86
N VAL A 763 19.98 -14.36 16.11
CA VAL A 763 19.12 -13.26 15.62
C VAL A 763 17.91 -13.78 14.83
N LYS A 764 18.05 -14.92 14.14
CA LYS A 764 16.95 -15.59 13.43
C LYS A 764 15.78 -15.96 14.35
N ASP A 765 16.05 -16.29 15.61
CA ASP A 765 15.02 -16.68 16.58
C ASP A 765 14.22 -15.44 17.03
N THR A 766 14.87 -14.30 17.25
CA THR A 766 14.18 -13.01 17.54
C THR A 766 13.44 -12.48 16.31
N LEU A 767 14.04 -12.58 15.12
CA LEU A 767 13.37 -12.21 13.87
C LEU A 767 12.15 -13.10 13.63
N SER A 768 12.22 -14.41 13.90
CA SER A 768 11.09 -15.31 13.73
C SER A 768 9.94 -15.03 14.71
N LEU A 769 10.26 -14.66 15.96
CA LEU A 769 9.27 -14.23 16.95
C LEU A 769 8.64 -12.88 16.59
N ASN A 770 9.45 -11.93 16.08
CA ASN A 770 8.95 -10.61 15.66
C ASN A 770 8.10 -10.72 14.38
N ASN A 771 8.57 -11.46 13.38
CA ASN A 771 7.81 -11.77 12.18
C ASN A 771 6.49 -12.46 12.53
N PHE A 772 6.51 -13.40 13.49
CA PHE A 772 5.27 -14.04 13.95
C PHE A 772 4.34 -13.05 14.67
N ARG A 773 4.88 -12.20 15.54
CA ARG A 773 4.10 -11.14 16.20
C ARG A 773 3.44 -10.20 15.17
N ASN A 774 4.18 -9.83 14.13
CA ASN A 774 3.63 -9.05 13.01
C ASN A 774 2.55 -9.84 12.28
N THR A 775 2.75 -11.12 11.97
CA THR A 775 1.72 -11.99 11.38
C THR A 775 0.43 -12.03 12.21
N VAL A 776 0.53 -12.16 13.54
CA VAL A 776 -0.64 -12.15 14.44
C VAL A 776 -1.36 -10.79 14.41
N LEU A 777 -0.62 -9.68 14.50
CA LEU A 777 -1.17 -8.33 14.44
C LEU A 777 -1.85 -8.06 13.07
N LEU A 778 -1.21 -8.46 11.99
CA LEU A 778 -1.69 -8.28 10.61
C LEU A 778 -2.94 -9.12 10.32
N LEU A 779 -3.03 -10.34 10.84
CA LEU A 779 -4.19 -11.23 10.65
C LEU A 779 -5.36 -10.91 11.58
N SER A 780 -5.16 -10.17 12.67
CA SER A 780 -6.19 -9.84 13.66
C SER A 780 -7.38 -9.08 13.05
N ARG A 781 -7.13 -8.09 12.18
CA ARG A 781 -8.19 -7.35 11.49
C ARG A 781 -8.91 -8.19 10.42
N PRO A 782 -8.21 -8.90 9.51
CA PRO A 782 -8.83 -9.87 8.61
C PRO A 782 -9.72 -10.90 9.31
N PHE A 783 -9.30 -11.43 10.47
CA PHE A 783 -10.12 -12.37 11.24
C PHE A 783 -11.44 -11.75 11.70
N ALA A 784 -11.41 -10.54 12.28
CA ALA A 784 -12.62 -9.87 12.75
C ALA A 784 -13.57 -9.50 11.59
N GLU A 785 -13.00 -9.17 10.43
CA GLU A 785 -13.79 -8.84 9.24
C GLU A 785 -14.41 -10.08 8.59
N ILE A 786 -13.67 -11.18 8.49
CA ILE A 786 -14.18 -12.46 8.01
C ILE A 786 -15.26 -12.99 8.95
N GLU A 787 -15.07 -12.88 10.27
CA GLU A 787 -16.09 -13.18 11.28
C GLU A 787 -17.38 -12.40 10.99
N ARG A 788 -17.29 -11.08 10.78
CA ARG A 788 -18.43 -10.23 10.41
C ARG A 788 -19.11 -10.67 9.11
N LEU A 789 -18.33 -11.04 8.09
CA LEU A 789 -18.84 -11.50 6.79
C LEU A 789 -19.50 -12.87 6.86
N ILE A 790 -18.94 -13.81 7.64
CA ILE A 790 -19.52 -15.14 7.85
C ILE A 790 -20.85 -15.00 8.59
N GLN A 791 -20.93 -14.20 9.65
CA GLN A 791 -22.18 -13.96 10.38
C GLN A 791 -23.28 -13.38 9.47
N LYS A 792 -22.93 -12.36 8.66
CA LYS A 792 -23.84 -11.80 7.64
C LYS A 792 -24.30 -12.84 6.64
N SER A 793 -23.39 -13.68 6.15
CA SER A 793 -23.70 -14.72 5.18
C SER A 793 -24.63 -15.78 5.76
N ILE A 794 -24.40 -16.22 6.99
CA ILE A 794 -25.26 -17.20 7.68
C ILE A 794 -26.67 -16.63 7.90
N ILE A 795 -26.78 -15.37 8.33
CA ILE A 795 -28.08 -14.71 8.53
C ILE A 795 -28.84 -14.64 7.21
N LEU A 796 -28.20 -14.13 6.15
CA LEU A 796 -28.81 -14.00 4.83
C LEU A 796 -29.26 -15.36 4.26
N ILE A 797 -28.44 -16.39 4.42
CA ILE A 797 -28.80 -17.75 3.96
C ILE A 797 -29.99 -18.30 4.77
N LYS A 798 -30.06 -18.08 6.08
CA LYS A 798 -31.19 -18.52 6.91
C LYS A 798 -32.49 -17.78 6.59
N GLU A 799 -32.41 -16.48 6.33
CA GLU A 799 -33.56 -15.70 5.88
C GLU A 799 -34.07 -16.19 4.53
N ASN A 800 -33.15 -16.48 3.60
CA ASN A 800 -33.50 -17.08 2.32
C ASN A 800 -34.16 -18.47 2.52
N GLN A 801 -33.65 -19.30 3.43
CA GLN A 801 -34.27 -20.59 3.75
C GLN A 801 -35.68 -20.43 4.34
N GLU A 802 -35.90 -19.47 5.24
CA GLU A 802 -37.23 -19.17 5.82
C GLU A 802 -38.19 -18.61 4.76
N GLU A 803 -37.73 -17.70 3.89
CA GLU A 803 -38.53 -17.14 2.81
C GLU A 803 -38.90 -18.22 1.77
N ILE A 804 -37.98 -19.11 1.40
CA ILE A 804 -38.24 -20.24 0.50
C ILE A 804 -39.23 -21.24 1.13
N ASN A 805 -39.11 -21.50 2.44
CA ASN A 805 -40.03 -22.38 3.17
C ASN A 805 -41.45 -21.79 3.27
N ASN A 806 -41.57 -20.47 3.42
CA ASN A 806 -42.85 -19.78 3.59
C ASN A 806 -43.48 -19.31 2.26
N SER A 807 -42.75 -19.39 1.15
CA SER A 807 -43.18 -18.90 -0.16
C SER A 807 -44.01 -19.94 -0.93
N SER A 808 -45.19 -19.52 -1.38
CA SER A 808 -46.04 -20.26 -2.32
C SER A 808 -45.56 -20.17 -3.79
N LYS A 809 -44.50 -19.41 -4.07
CA LYS A 809 -43.95 -19.16 -5.42
C LYS A 809 -43.21 -20.37 -5.99
N THR A 810 -43.17 -20.50 -7.31
CA THR A 810 -42.42 -21.60 -7.98
C THR A 810 -40.91 -21.35 -7.94
N ILE A 811 -40.11 -22.37 -8.22
CA ILE A 811 -38.64 -22.21 -8.22
C ILE A 811 -38.15 -21.25 -9.30
N GLU A 812 -38.79 -21.27 -10.47
CA GLU A 812 -38.54 -20.32 -11.57
C GLU A 812 -38.75 -18.86 -11.13
N GLU A 813 -39.70 -18.60 -10.23
CA GLU A 813 -39.95 -17.28 -9.65
C GLU A 813 -38.95 -16.88 -8.55
N LEU A 814 -38.17 -17.84 -8.02
CA LEU A 814 -37.16 -17.65 -6.96
C LEU A 814 -35.71 -17.68 -7.50
N GLU A 815 -35.49 -18.04 -8.77
CA GLU A 815 -34.18 -18.16 -9.41
C GLU A 815 -33.32 -16.89 -9.35
N GLY A 816 -33.94 -15.70 -9.30
CA GLY A 816 -33.22 -14.43 -9.16
C GLY A 816 -32.47 -14.28 -7.82
N LYS A 817 -32.86 -15.04 -6.79
CA LYS A 817 -32.30 -14.98 -5.43
C LYS A 817 -31.34 -16.13 -5.11
N LEU A 818 -31.23 -17.14 -5.98
CA LEU A 818 -30.51 -18.42 -5.76
C LEU A 818 -29.13 -18.50 -6.46
N TYR A 819 -28.57 -17.34 -6.81
CA TYR A 819 -27.48 -17.19 -7.78
C TYR A 819 -26.15 -17.91 -7.44
N ASP A 820 -25.95 -18.31 -6.18
CA ASP A 820 -24.71 -18.97 -5.74
C ASP A 820 -24.70 -20.50 -5.92
N ILE A 821 -25.83 -21.15 -6.27
CA ILE A 821 -25.98 -22.61 -6.16
C ILE A 821 -26.11 -23.36 -7.50
N MET A 822 -26.39 -22.68 -8.61
CA MET A 822 -26.65 -23.35 -9.90
C MET A 822 -25.44 -24.10 -10.50
N GLU A 823 -24.25 -24.04 -9.90
CA GLU A 823 -23.09 -24.86 -10.32
C GLU A 823 -23.06 -26.28 -9.73
N LEU A 824 -23.91 -26.64 -8.76
CA LEU A 824 -23.90 -27.97 -8.13
C LEU A 824 -25.21 -28.74 -8.35
N GLN A 825 -25.22 -29.52 -9.43
CA GLN A 825 -26.02 -30.75 -9.64
C GLN A 825 -27.48 -30.72 -9.15
N ILE A 826 -28.40 -30.22 -9.97
CA ILE A 826 -29.78 -30.74 -9.98
C ILE A 826 -29.94 -31.53 -11.28
N SER A 827 -29.53 -32.80 -11.23
CA SER A 827 -29.92 -33.79 -12.21
C SER A 827 -31.25 -34.40 -11.77
N GLU A 828 -32.23 -34.35 -12.67
CA GLU A 828 -33.59 -34.91 -12.59
C GLU A 828 -34.69 -33.98 -12.09
N ILE A 829 -35.71 -33.84 -12.94
CA ILE A 829 -36.95 -33.12 -12.71
C ILE A 829 -37.70 -33.79 -11.55
N LYS A 830 -37.60 -33.17 -10.37
CA LYS A 830 -38.45 -33.50 -9.21
C LYS A 830 -39.54 -32.44 -9.03
N SER A 831 -40.53 -32.75 -8.20
CA SER A 831 -41.60 -31.81 -7.88
C SER A 831 -41.04 -30.50 -7.30
N ASP A 832 -41.75 -29.38 -7.48
CA ASP A 832 -41.33 -28.05 -6.98
C ASP A 832 -40.99 -28.05 -5.48
N GLN A 833 -41.66 -28.92 -4.70
CA GLN A 833 -41.42 -29.08 -3.28
C GLN A 833 -40.12 -29.85 -2.96
N GLU A 834 -39.71 -30.80 -3.80
CA GLU A 834 -38.46 -31.55 -3.67
C GLU A 834 -37.25 -30.72 -4.11
N ASN A 835 -37.41 -29.90 -5.16
CA ASN A 835 -36.36 -28.98 -5.60
C ASN A 835 -36.15 -27.85 -4.56
N LYS A 836 -37.22 -27.33 -3.93
CA LYS A 836 -37.10 -26.39 -2.80
C LYS A 836 -36.30 -27.02 -1.65
N ARG A 837 -36.57 -28.29 -1.32
CA ARG A 837 -35.82 -29.05 -0.30
C ARG A 837 -34.35 -29.23 -0.69
N ALA A 838 -34.05 -29.56 -1.95
CA ALA A 838 -32.69 -29.73 -2.43
C ALA A 838 -31.89 -28.40 -2.35
N VAL A 839 -32.51 -27.28 -2.71
CA VAL A 839 -31.91 -25.94 -2.60
C VAL A 839 -31.63 -25.56 -1.13
N ILE A 840 -32.57 -25.84 -0.23
CA ILE A 840 -32.38 -25.65 1.22
C ILE A 840 -31.24 -26.53 1.74
N GLU A 841 -31.11 -27.77 1.25
CA GLU A 841 -30.03 -28.68 1.62
C GLU A 841 -28.66 -28.17 1.14
N VAL A 842 -28.56 -27.59 -0.05
CA VAL A 842 -27.31 -26.98 -0.54
C VAL A 842 -26.95 -25.72 0.26
N HIS A 843 -27.94 -24.86 0.56
CA HIS A 843 -27.75 -23.72 1.46
C HIS A 843 -27.27 -24.17 2.85
N GLN A 844 -27.83 -25.26 3.38
CA GLN A 844 -27.41 -25.83 4.65
C GLN A 844 -25.97 -26.33 4.58
N LYS A 845 -25.58 -27.07 3.53
CA LYS A 845 -24.19 -27.50 3.31
C LYS A 845 -23.22 -26.32 3.25
N ARG A 846 -23.62 -25.20 2.66
CA ARG A 846 -22.79 -23.99 2.59
C ARG A 846 -22.64 -23.32 3.95
N VAL A 847 -23.72 -23.25 4.74
CA VAL A 847 -23.68 -22.78 6.13
C VAL A 847 -22.75 -23.66 6.96
N ASP A 848 -22.85 -24.98 6.82
CA ASP A 848 -22.02 -25.94 7.55
C ASP A 848 -20.53 -25.79 7.18
N GLN A 849 -20.20 -25.54 5.90
CA GLN A 849 -18.84 -25.25 5.45
C GLN A 849 -18.28 -23.95 6.04
N LEU A 850 -19.07 -22.87 6.00
CA LEU A 850 -18.68 -21.57 6.55
C LEU A 850 -18.48 -21.64 8.08
N GLN A 851 -19.36 -22.37 8.78
CA GLN A 851 -19.21 -22.62 10.22
C GLN A 851 -17.96 -23.44 10.53
N LYS A 852 -17.65 -24.44 9.70
CA LYS A 852 -16.44 -25.27 9.87
C LYS A 852 -15.15 -24.47 9.68
N GLU A 853 -15.08 -23.60 8.67
CA GLU A 853 -13.94 -22.70 8.52
C GLU A 853 -13.85 -21.68 9.64
N TRP A 854 -14.99 -21.14 10.07
CA TRP A 854 -15.05 -20.20 11.20
C TRP A 854 -14.50 -20.81 12.49
N GLU A 855 -14.94 -22.02 12.86
CA GLU A 855 -14.40 -22.73 14.03
C GLU A 855 -12.89 -22.98 13.89
N LYS A 856 -12.42 -23.25 12.66
CA LYS A 856 -10.98 -23.48 12.42
C LYS A 856 -10.16 -22.19 12.56
N ILE A 857 -10.66 -21.06 12.05
CA ILE A 857 -10.03 -19.74 12.21
C ILE A 857 -9.98 -19.37 13.69
N LYS A 858 -11.07 -19.61 14.42
CA LYS A 858 -11.15 -19.35 15.87
C LYS A 858 -10.15 -20.20 16.66
N GLU A 859 -10.06 -21.49 16.36
CA GLU A 859 -9.08 -22.40 16.96
C GLU A 859 -7.64 -21.89 16.73
N ILE A 860 -7.30 -21.55 15.49
CA ILE A 860 -5.97 -21.05 15.12
C ILE A 860 -5.68 -19.71 15.81
N SER A 861 -6.65 -18.80 15.85
CA SER A 861 -6.53 -17.51 16.54
C SER A 861 -6.23 -17.69 18.03
N LEU A 862 -6.92 -18.63 18.70
CA LEU A 862 -6.66 -18.96 20.11
C LEU A 862 -5.27 -19.55 20.32
N LYS A 863 -4.79 -20.39 19.40
CA LYS A 863 -3.42 -20.94 19.43
C LYS A 863 -2.36 -19.87 19.20
N PHE A 864 -2.63 -18.89 18.33
CA PHE A 864 -1.75 -17.73 18.12
C PHE A 864 -1.71 -16.82 19.35
N THR A 865 -2.86 -16.60 19.99
CA THR A 865 -2.94 -15.87 21.26
C THR A 865 -2.22 -16.61 22.39
N GLN A 866 -2.38 -17.94 22.48
CA GLN A 866 -1.67 -18.78 23.44
C GLN A 866 -0.15 -18.66 23.27
N PHE A 867 0.37 -18.82 22.04
CA PHE A 867 1.79 -18.70 21.75
C PHE A 867 2.32 -17.29 22.01
N SER A 868 1.58 -16.25 21.61
CA SER A 868 2.00 -14.86 21.83
C SER A 868 2.07 -14.54 23.33
N ARG A 869 1.13 -15.04 24.14
CA ARG A 869 1.16 -14.89 25.60
C ARG A 869 2.28 -15.68 26.26
N GLN A 870 2.62 -16.86 25.75
CA GLN A 870 3.74 -17.68 26.25
C GLN A 870 5.10 -17.00 25.99
N ASN A 871 5.23 -16.23 24.92
CA ASN A 871 6.49 -15.64 24.47
C ASN A 871 6.59 -14.12 24.68
N ALA A 872 5.53 -13.46 25.18
CA ALA A 872 5.53 -12.03 25.45
C ALA A 872 6.19 -11.69 26.79
N ILE A 873 7.16 -10.77 26.76
CA ILE A 873 7.86 -10.27 27.95
C ILE A 873 7.00 -9.24 28.72
N ALA A 874 6.08 -8.56 28.03
CA ALA A 874 5.19 -7.53 28.59
C ALA A 874 3.71 -7.98 28.57
N ALA A 875 2.82 -7.18 29.19
CA ALA A 875 1.38 -7.40 29.13
C ALA A 875 0.91 -7.48 27.67
N TYR A 876 0.43 -8.66 27.28
CA TYR A 876 -0.11 -8.91 25.94
C TYR A 876 -1.49 -8.25 25.82
N ASN A 877 -1.60 -7.28 24.90
CA ASN A 877 -2.87 -6.74 24.43
C ASN A 877 -3.34 -7.57 23.24
N ASP A 878 -4.58 -8.06 23.30
CA ASP A 878 -5.14 -8.91 22.27
C ASP A 878 -5.73 -8.07 21.14
N ALA A 879 -4.95 -7.86 20.09
CA ALA A 879 -5.35 -7.06 18.94
C ALA A 879 -6.63 -7.60 18.26
N TYR A 880 -6.90 -8.91 18.36
CA TYR A 880 -8.14 -9.48 17.83
C TYR A 880 -9.38 -8.96 18.58
N VAL A 881 -9.28 -8.82 19.91
CA VAL A 881 -10.35 -8.24 20.74
C VAL A 881 -10.56 -6.77 20.39
N ASP A 882 -9.49 -6.00 20.20
CA ASP A 882 -9.58 -4.58 19.83
C ASP A 882 -10.31 -4.37 18.49
N TYR A 883 -10.03 -5.23 17.50
CA TYR A 883 -10.73 -5.16 16.21
C TYR A 883 -12.17 -5.67 16.29
N LEU A 884 -12.47 -6.70 17.08
CA LEU A 884 -13.85 -7.09 17.36
C LEU A 884 -14.63 -5.96 18.03
N ASP A 885 -14.01 -5.25 18.97
CA ASP A 885 -14.59 -4.06 19.62
C ASP A 885 -14.86 -2.92 18.63
N LEU A 886 -13.96 -2.70 17.67
CA LEU A 886 -14.16 -1.76 16.58
C LEU A 886 -15.35 -2.17 15.69
N CYS A 887 -15.45 -3.44 15.29
CA CYS A 887 -16.57 -3.95 14.51
C CYS A 887 -17.90 -3.80 15.27
N ILE A 888 -17.94 -4.12 16.56
CA ILE A 888 -19.10 -3.92 17.43
C ILE A 888 -19.48 -2.43 17.50
N LYS A 889 -18.49 -1.54 17.62
CA LYS A 889 -18.71 -0.09 17.65
C LYS A 889 -19.28 0.43 16.33
N GLU A 890 -18.75 0.00 15.19
CA GLU A 890 -19.27 0.33 13.86
C GLU A 890 -20.73 -0.13 13.68
N GLU A 891 -21.03 -1.35 14.12
CA GLU A 891 -22.37 -1.91 14.05
C GLU A 891 -23.36 -1.19 15.00
N LYS A 892 -22.90 -0.76 16.18
CA LYS A 892 -23.67 0.13 17.08
C LYS A 892 -23.95 1.50 16.46
N ILE A 893 -22.99 2.07 15.72
CA ILE A 893 -23.18 3.33 14.99
C ILE A 893 -24.23 3.16 13.89
N LYS A 894 -24.18 2.07 13.11
CA LYS A 894 -25.19 1.77 12.08
C LYS A 894 -26.59 1.60 12.66
N ARG A 895 -26.71 0.92 13.81
CA ARG A 895 -27.98 0.81 14.56
C ARG A 895 -28.54 2.17 14.94
N ASN A 896 -27.68 3.06 15.44
CA ASN A 896 -28.11 4.39 15.89
C ASN A 896 -28.48 5.31 14.71
N ALA A 897 -27.86 5.11 13.54
CA ALA A 897 -28.13 5.90 12.33
C ALA A 897 -29.42 5.50 11.59
N ASN A 898 -29.86 4.23 11.72
CA ASN A 898 -31.05 3.72 11.01
C ASN A 898 -31.78 2.64 11.82
N SER A 899 -32.33 3.00 12.99
CA SER A 899 -32.87 2.05 13.97
C SER A 899 -34.06 1.21 13.48
N SER A 900 -34.81 1.67 12.46
CA SER A 900 -35.99 0.97 11.93
C SER A 900 -35.68 -0.15 10.92
N HIS A 901 -34.46 -0.21 10.39
CA HIS A 901 -34.03 -1.19 9.40
C HIS A 901 -32.72 -1.91 9.76
N TYR A 902 -32.27 -1.76 11.00
CA TYR A 902 -31.07 -2.41 11.49
C TYR A 902 -31.36 -3.81 12.03
N ASP A 903 -30.66 -4.82 11.50
CA ASP A 903 -30.74 -6.19 12.02
C ASP A 903 -29.84 -6.40 13.23
N GLU A 904 -30.45 -6.48 14.42
CA GLU A 904 -29.75 -6.71 15.69
C GLU A 904 -29.02 -8.06 15.79
N ARG A 905 -29.33 -9.05 14.93
CA ARG A 905 -28.72 -10.39 15.01
C ARG A 905 -27.21 -10.35 14.75
N ILE A 906 -26.74 -9.44 13.88
CA ILE A 906 -25.31 -9.26 13.59
C ILE A 906 -24.58 -8.74 14.83
N LEU A 907 -25.14 -7.70 15.47
CA LEU A 907 -24.56 -7.11 16.67
C LEU A 907 -24.50 -8.12 17.83
N ARG A 908 -25.61 -8.84 18.06
CA ARG A 908 -25.66 -9.91 19.08
C ARG A 908 -24.66 -11.03 18.79
N GLY A 909 -24.50 -11.40 17.52
CA GLY A 909 -23.52 -12.41 17.10
C GLY A 909 -22.08 -11.99 17.42
N LEU A 910 -21.70 -10.76 17.07
CA LEU A 910 -20.36 -10.22 17.37
C LEU A 910 -20.10 -10.08 18.87
N GLU A 911 -21.08 -9.61 19.65
CA GLU A 911 -20.97 -9.53 21.12
C GLU A 911 -20.81 -10.91 21.76
N ALA A 912 -21.57 -11.92 21.31
CA ALA A 912 -21.45 -13.29 21.79
C ALA A 912 -20.11 -13.93 21.42
N THR A 913 -19.60 -13.71 20.20
CA THR A 913 -18.25 -14.14 19.79
C THR A 913 -17.21 -13.55 20.73
N ARG A 914 -17.25 -12.23 20.96
CA ARG A 914 -16.28 -11.54 21.81
C ARG A 914 -16.28 -12.10 23.24
N GLU A 915 -17.45 -12.30 23.84
CA GLU A 915 -17.55 -12.88 25.17
C GLU A 915 -17.02 -14.32 25.24
N ASN A 916 -17.35 -15.15 24.24
CA ASN A 916 -16.89 -16.54 24.19
C ASN A 916 -15.37 -16.60 24.01
N TYR A 917 -14.81 -15.78 23.12
CA TYR A 917 -13.37 -15.68 22.91
C TYR A 917 -12.65 -15.26 24.21
N LEU A 918 -13.13 -14.23 24.91
CA LEU A 918 -12.55 -13.79 26.19
C LEU A 918 -12.60 -14.88 27.26
N LYS A 919 -13.69 -15.66 27.34
CA LYS A 919 -13.78 -16.82 28.25
C LYS A 919 -12.71 -17.87 27.93
N GLN A 920 -12.49 -18.17 26.64
CA GLN A 920 -11.47 -19.14 26.22
C GLN A 920 -10.04 -18.64 26.45
N VAL A 921 -9.79 -17.34 26.27
CA VAL A 921 -8.50 -16.74 26.62
C VAL A 921 -8.22 -16.84 28.12
N GLU A 922 -9.24 -16.70 28.99
CA GLU A 922 -9.06 -16.87 30.43
C GLU A 922 -8.74 -18.33 30.82
N VAL A 923 -9.34 -19.31 30.12
CA VAL A 923 -8.98 -20.74 30.29
C VAL A 923 -7.53 -20.98 29.85
N ILE A 924 -7.12 -20.47 28.68
CA ILE A 924 -5.74 -20.58 28.19
C ILE A 924 -4.76 -19.95 29.18
N LYS A 925 -5.12 -18.81 29.76
CA LYS A 925 -4.32 -18.13 30.77
C LYS A 925 -4.11 -19.02 32.01
N GLN A 926 -5.17 -19.67 32.50
CA GLN A 926 -5.07 -20.62 33.62
C GLN A 926 -4.26 -21.88 33.26
N GLU A 927 -4.33 -22.37 32.01
CA GLU A 927 -3.53 -23.52 31.55
C GLU A 927 -2.03 -23.20 31.44
N ILE A 928 -1.70 -22.00 30.96
CA ILE A 928 -0.32 -21.49 30.91
C ILE A 928 0.23 -21.31 32.33
N GLU A 929 -0.56 -20.74 33.24
CA GLU A 929 -0.17 -20.54 34.65
C GLU A 929 0.12 -21.87 35.38
N ASN A 930 -0.53 -22.97 34.96
CA ASN A 930 -0.33 -24.31 35.51
C ASN A 930 0.74 -25.14 34.75
N ASN A 931 1.47 -24.56 33.78
CA ASN A 931 2.47 -25.24 32.93
C ASN A 931 1.96 -26.48 32.16
N ASN A 932 0.65 -26.56 31.90
CA ASN A 932 0.04 -27.75 31.30
C ASN A 932 0.01 -27.74 29.75
N SER A 933 0.32 -26.62 29.09
CA SER A 933 0.33 -26.54 27.62
C SER A 933 1.36 -25.54 27.09
N SER A 934 2.23 -25.97 26.15
CA SER A 934 3.23 -25.13 25.46
C SER A 934 3.12 -25.35 23.96
N ILE A 935 3.09 -24.26 23.17
CA ILE A 935 3.08 -24.32 21.71
C ILE A 935 4.47 -23.94 21.18
N THR A 936 4.95 -24.67 20.18
CA THR A 936 6.24 -24.45 19.54
C THR A 936 6.13 -23.63 18.24
N LEU A 937 7.22 -22.97 17.83
CA LEU A 937 7.31 -22.25 16.54
C LEU A 937 6.98 -23.13 15.33
N LYS A 938 7.29 -24.43 15.38
CA LYS A 938 6.98 -25.39 14.29
C LYS A 938 5.49 -25.67 14.19
N GLU A 939 4.80 -25.78 15.33
CA GLU A 939 3.34 -25.96 15.37
C GLU A 939 2.63 -24.71 14.86
N ILE A 940 3.16 -23.53 15.18
CA ILE A 940 2.66 -22.26 14.68
C ILE A 940 2.77 -22.13 13.15
N ALA A 941 3.94 -22.43 12.57
CA ALA A 941 4.10 -22.41 11.11
C ALA A 941 3.12 -23.39 10.42
N LYS A 942 2.82 -24.52 11.06
CA LYS A 942 1.84 -25.49 10.57
C LYS A 942 0.39 -25.00 10.70
N LEU A 943 0.06 -24.26 11.75
CA LEU A 943 -1.26 -23.64 11.95
C LEU A 943 -1.49 -22.49 10.96
N GLU A 944 -0.45 -21.71 10.68
CA GLU A 944 -0.46 -20.67 9.64
C GLU A 944 -0.71 -21.27 8.25
N GLN A 945 -0.03 -22.36 7.89
CA GLN A 945 -0.28 -23.02 6.61
C GLN A 945 -1.71 -23.58 6.52
N GLN A 946 -2.24 -24.18 7.60
CA GLN A 946 -3.63 -24.65 7.65
C GLN A 946 -4.65 -23.53 7.43
N LEU A 947 -4.34 -22.31 7.87
CA LEU A 947 -5.17 -21.14 7.65
C LEU A 947 -5.24 -20.77 6.16
N TYR A 948 -4.11 -20.85 5.45
CA TYR A 948 -4.05 -20.55 4.02
C TYR A 948 -4.65 -21.64 3.13
N ASP A 949 -4.71 -22.86 3.62
CA ASP A 949 -5.30 -24.01 2.93
C ASP A 949 -6.84 -24.08 3.11
N LEU A 950 -7.45 -23.13 3.83
CA LEU A 950 -8.91 -23.05 3.97
C LEU A 950 -9.58 -22.81 2.60
N PRO A 951 -10.51 -23.68 2.16
CA PRO A 951 -11.09 -23.62 0.82
C PRO A 951 -11.76 -22.30 0.42
N ILE A 952 -12.45 -21.64 1.34
CA ILE A 952 -13.25 -20.43 1.09
C ILE A 952 -12.43 -19.18 1.43
N ASN A 953 -11.90 -19.10 2.65
CA ASN A 953 -11.26 -17.88 3.15
C ASN A 953 -9.72 -17.86 3.08
N GLY A 954 -9.08 -19.02 2.87
CA GLY A 954 -7.62 -19.17 2.85
C GLY A 954 -6.90 -18.33 1.78
N PRO A 955 -7.38 -18.29 0.52
CA PRO A 955 -6.79 -17.45 -0.52
C PRO A 955 -6.82 -15.95 -0.21
N ASN A 956 -7.87 -15.47 0.45
CA ASN A 956 -7.99 -14.05 0.84
C ASN A 956 -7.06 -13.72 2.01
N LEU A 957 -6.98 -14.60 3.01
CA LEU A 957 -6.04 -14.47 4.13
C LEU A 957 -4.58 -14.46 3.66
N LYS A 958 -4.22 -15.31 2.69
CA LYS A 958 -2.89 -15.34 2.09
C LYS A 958 -2.57 -14.06 1.29
N LYS A 959 -3.55 -13.52 0.58
CA LYS A 959 -3.44 -12.27 -0.17
C LYS A 959 -3.20 -11.07 0.76
N LEU A 960 -4.02 -10.94 1.80
CA LEU A 960 -3.92 -9.84 2.77
C LEU A 960 -2.59 -9.83 3.52
N LYS A 961 -2.03 -11.02 3.82
CA LYS A 961 -0.69 -11.15 4.40
C LYS A 961 0.39 -10.60 3.46
N TYR A 962 0.36 -11.02 2.20
CA TYR A 962 1.34 -10.61 1.18
C TYR A 962 1.30 -9.10 0.89
N GLU A 963 0.10 -8.50 0.90
CA GLU A 963 -0.08 -7.06 0.73
C GLU A 963 0.47 -6.27 1.93
N ALA A 964 0.32 -6.81 3.15
CA ALA A 964 0.89 -6.21 4.36
C ALA A 964 2.42 -6.34 4.43
N GLU A 965 2.99 -7.50 4.09
CA GLU A 965 4.44 -7.72 4.03
C GLU A 965 5.13 -6.79 3.02
N ARG A 966 4.46 -6.47 1.90
CA ARG A 966 4.95 -5.50 0.90
C ARG A 966 4.98 -4.06 1.43
N SER A 967 4.14 -3.71 2.40
CA SER A 967 4.08 -2.35 2.97
C SER A 967 5.14 -2.06 4.04
N GLU A 968 5.75 -3.09 4.64
CA GLU A 968 6.76 -2.94 5.70
C GLU A 968 8.22 -2.82 5.19
N THR A 969 8.47 -2.96 3.88
CA THR A 969 9.86 -3.11 3.36
C THR A 969 10.59 -1.79 3.03
N ASP A 970 9.99 -0.62 3.26
CA ASP A 970 10.53 0.68 2.77
C ASP A 970 11.20 1.59 3.80
N VAL A 971 11.60 1.10 4.97
CA VAL A 971 12.35 1.94 5.94
C VAL A 971 13.59 1.21 6.43
N LEU A 972 14.76 1.62 5.92
CA LEU A 972 16.07 1.69 6.63
C LEU A 972 17.17 2.06 5.62
N LYS A 973 17.62 3.33 5.63
CA LYS A 973 18.94 3.70 5.10
C LYS A 973 19.97 3.40 6.17
N TYR A 974 21.02 2.68 5.81
CA TYR A 974 22.03 2.19 6.75
C TYR A 974 23.40 2.75 6.36
N THR A 975 24.08 3.39 7.31
CA THR A 975 25.42 3.98 7.15
C THR A 975 26.36 3.45 8.25
N GLU A 976 27.61 3.12 7.90
CA GLU A 976 28.63 2.63 8.84
C GLU A 976 29.82 3.61 8.92
N ASN A 977 30.22 3.95 10.14
CA ASN A 977 31.40 4.77 10.43
C ASN A 977 32.53 3.88 10.99
N HIS A 978 33.68 3.87 10.32
CA HIS A 978 34.82 3.00 10.67
C HIS A 978 35.91 3.78 11.41
N TYR A 979 36.44 3.20 12.50
CA TYR A 979 37.49 3.79 13.32
C TYR A 979 38.67 2.83 13.56
N MET A 980 39.88 3.26 13.21
CA MET A 980 41.13 2.52 13.40
C MET A 980 42.10 3.30 14.31
N PRO A 981 42.38 2.84 15.54
CA PRO A 981 43.37 3.50 16.39
C PRO A 981 44.81 3.33 15.87
N PRO A 982 45.72 4.29 16.09
CA PRO A 982 47.13 4.19 15.67
C PRO A 982 47.84 3.01 16.35
N ILE A 983 48.45 2.12 15.54
CA ILE A 983 49.07 0.85 15.98
C ILE A 983 50.16 1.07 17.07
N SER A 984 50.88 2.19 17.02
CA SER A 984 51.96 2.52 17.96
C SER A 984 51.48 2.79 19.40
N ASN A 985 50.26 3.31 19.58
CA ASN A 985 49.74 3.70 20.89
C ASN A 985 48.96 2.56 21.58
N PHE A 986 48.45 1.61 20.80
CA PHE A 986 47.69 0.46 21.31
C PHE A 986 48.59 -0.60 21.98
N MET A 987 49.79 -0.85 21.45
CA MET A 987 50.74 -1.84 21.97
C MET A 987 51.28 -1.50 23.37
N SER A 988 51.19 -0.24 23.77
CA SER A 988 51.55 0.24 25.11
C SER A 988 50.35 0.34 26.07
N ASN A 989 49.13 0.04 25.64
CA ASN A 989 47.88 0.22 26.41
C ASN A 989 47.52 -1.03 27.22
N SER A 990 46.89 -0.84 28.38
CA SER A 990 46.31 -1.91 29.23
C SER A 990 45.33 -2.83 28.48
N PHE A 991 44.76 -2.40 27.35
CA PHE A 991 44.00 -3.27 26.44
C PHE A 991 44.88 -4.35 25.77
N ALA A 992 46.17 -4.09 25.54
CA ALA A 992 47.09 -5.04 24.90
C ALA A 992 47.34 -6.30 25.74
N GLU A 993 47.28 -6.24 27.07
CA GLU A 993 47.50 -7.41 27.94
C GLU A 993 46.40 -8.50 27.80
N ILE A 994 45.20 -8.11 27.37
CA ILE A 994 44.05 -9.01 27.17
C ILE A 994 44.16 -9.76 25.83
N PHE A 995 44.77 -9.12 24.83
CA PHE A 995 44.92 -9.61 23.46
C PHE A 995 46.36 -10.01 23.11
N GLY A 996 47.25 -10.08 24.13
CA GLY A 996 48.69 -10.30 23.97
C GLY A 996 49.21 -11.57 24.66
N LYS A 997 48.33 -12.40 25.23
CA LYS A 997 48.68 -13.75 25.68
C LYS A 997 47.82 -14.74 24.94
N GLY A 998 48.48 -15.53 24.08
CA GLY A 998 47.86 -16.48 23.18
C GLY A 998 46.76 -17.31 23.84
N TRP A 999 45.68 -17.46 23.08
CA TRP A 999 44.78 -18.60 23.13
C TRP A 999 44.87 -19.32 21.79
#